data_AF-A0ABC9GCM3-F1
#
_entry.id   AF-A0ABC9GCM3-F1
#
_cell.length_a   1.000
_cell.length_b   1.000
_cell.length_c   1.000
_cell.angle_alpha   90.00
_cell.angle_beta   90.00
_cell.angle_gamma   90.00
#
_symmetry.space_group_name_H-M   'P 1'
#
loop_
_entity.id
_entity.type
_entity.pdbx_description
1 polymer ?
#
loop_
_entity_poly.entity_id
_entity_poly.type
_entity_poly.pdbx_seq_one_letter_code
_entity_poly.pdbx_strand_id
1 'polypeptide(L)'
;MGHTQLEFGKPQTSREMAPTKERLHNFLALLFFIACLFTYAAAAKLNTTAPCLPDQASSLLQLKASFIGDDNLPSWQEGTDCCHWEGVTCDMAFGRVISLDLGEFDLTSRHLDPALFNLTSLRNLSLASIDFSRALLPDFGFERLTDLIHLNLSSTMFWDQIPIGIASLKNLVTIDLSGNYELFFRRPSFQTFMANRSNLRELYLDLLDLRNIGSSWSTVLADSVPQLQILSLSRCQILGSIHPSFSRLRSLTVINLRGISELTGKVPEYFSELSSLRILDISENNFDGHFPTKIFQLKKLRMLDLSGNPMLSVRLPYFQPGNNLKTLNLAWTNFSYDMPTSFANLESLKTLGLNTTCIENELPSLMSKLPSLDNLQLIGSGSKNPVLSWVSNLTQLTHLVLDGYDFSQSVPTWIGKLTRLESLYIWDCNFPMAIPYQIGNLTKLTELEFWSCDFSEQRMPSWIGNFTKLTSLHIHNCNLSGPIPSTIGNLIQLEELNVFSSNISGKVPKSLFVLPVLWSLCLNENQLVGSLEDIPDPLSSSLREIQFVGNQLTGPIPKSFFQLMNLQSLGLGSNKLTDTIELGSIWRLTSLTYLSLGNNMISLIEKEGDTIFSRSLKIQSLYFASCNLTNFPASFKYLDTLQALDLSNNQIKGAIPSWVWERRLVTLDLSHNMFTTFEKFPAVHMTYLAFLDLSFNRLQGSIPIPRTSSDLQVLDFSNNNLFSIEPNFGMYLRNAVYIDLSKNKLIGHIPLSICSLNNLQIMDLSYNYFSGPIPSCLMERVDLNVLKLRENKLHGVVPENIIEGCKLQTIDLNGNRIVGALPRSLSNCQDLEVFDVGNNQIVDSFPSWMGTLPNLRILVLRSNQLNGTIRDLHNGHQHFTSLQIVDLASNHFSGDLHPEWFENLSAMMDNINEKGQILDHHTNLSWKSVYQDTVSVTFKDATLSVTRILTAFKVIDFSNNSFEGSIPGSIGRLVSLHGLSLSHNNFRGQIPSQLGNLTRLESMDLSCNNLLGEIPQEFTSLTSLSWLNLSHNNLSGRIPQGNQFLTFPSSSFEGNADLCGIQLSKECGTQGPDSTTRSTLAPEHNTLWQDRFDAIILFICVGLGFGMGFALAIIFGPFYHIEGWLCNWKHMY
;
A
#
# COMPACT_ATOMS: atom_id res chain seq x y z
N MET A 1 49.88 -75.19 32.55
CA MET A 1 49.29 -75.89 33.73
C MET A 1 47.80 -75.55 33.73
N GLY A 2 46.84 -76.47 33.72
CA GLY A 2 46.89 -77.93 33.65
C GLY A 2 45.50 -78.53 33.32
N HIS A 3 45.44 -79.83 33.07
CA HIS A 3 44.27 -80.68 32.74
C HIS A 3 43.12 -80.60 33.79
N THR A 4 41.87 -81.05 33.56
CA THR A 4 41.27 -82.07 32.65
C THR A 4 39.95 -81.57 31.99
N GLN A 5 39.35 -82.11 30.90
CA GLN A 5 39.01 -83.49 30.48
C GLN A 5 37.95 -84.16 31.40
N LEU A 6 36.97 -84.98 30.97
CA LEU A 6 36.51 -85.64 29.71
C LEU A 6 34.96 -85.43 29.58
N GLU A 7 34.12 -85.78 28.59
CA GLU A 7 34.09 -86.12 27.14
C GLU A 7 32.58 -86.00 26.70
N PHE A 8 31.97 -86.45 25.58
CA PHE A 8 32.27 -87.33 24.42
C PHE A 8 31.31 -86.95 23.25
N GLY A 9 31.62 -87.31 21.99
CA GLY A 9 30.64 -87.32 20.88
C GLY A 9 31.22 -87.00 19.48
N LYS A 10 31.03 -87.90 18.50
CA LYS A 10 31.51 -87.81 17.09
C LYS A 10 30.38 -88.31 16.14
N PRO A 11 30.39 -88.10 14.79
CA PRO A 11 31.59 -88.00 13.92
C PRO A 11 31.59 -87.02 12.69
N GLN A 12 32.81 -86.80 12.17
CA GLN A 12 33.25 -86.67 10.76
C GLN A 12 32.70 -85.62 9.74
N THR A 13 33.65 -84.83 9.21
CA THR A 13 33.84 -84.34 7.81
C THR A 13 32.71 -83.58 7.10
N SER A 14 32.93 -82.35 6.61
CA SER A 14 33.86 -82.04 5.48
C SER A 14 34.51 -80.62 5.54
N ARG A 15 35.24 -80.22 4.49
CA ARG A 15 35.80 -78.86 4.26
C ARG A 15 35.08 -78.21 3.09
N GLU A 16 34.77 -76.91 3.17
CA GLU A 16 34.72 -76.05 1.97
C GLU A 16 34.99 -74.56 2.29
N MET A 17 35.08 -73.71 1.25
CA MET A 17 35.61 -72.34 1.30
C MET A 17 34.54 -71.25 1.48
N ALA A 18 34.95 -70.10 2.01
CA ALA A 18 34.15 -68.87 1.99
C ALA A 18 33.96 -68.34 0.54
N PRO A 19 32.77 -67.80 0.19
CA PRO A 19 32.51 -67.28 -1.15
C PRO A 19 33.06 -65.85 -1.34
N THR A 20 33.75 -65.61 -2.45
CA THR A 20 34.12 -64.27 -2.92
C THR A 20 32.93 -63.51 -3.51
N LYS A 21 33.04 -62.17 -3.60
CA LYS A 21 31.99 -61.24 -4.02
C LYS A 21 31.35 -61.57 -5.39
N GLU A 22 32.10 -62.22 -6.28
CA GLU A 22 31.66 -62.67 -7.60
C GLU A 22 30.57 -63.75 -7.54
N ARG A 23 30.57 -64.63 -6.54
CA ARG A 23 29.55 -65.69 -6.43
C ARG A 23 28.15 -65.11 -6.19
N LEU A 24 28.03 -63.98 -5.49
CA LEU A 24 26.73 -63.30 -5.33
C LEU A 24 26.24 -62.68 -6.64
N HIS A 25 27.15 -62.10 -7.44
CA HIS A 25 26.83 -61.60 -8.77
C HIS A 25 26.39 -62.72 -9.72
N ASN A 26 27.09 -63.87 -9.72
CA ASN A 26 26.72 -65.01 -10.55
C ASN A 26 25.43 -65.70 -10.07
N PHE A 27 25.11 -65.68 -8.78
CA PHE A 27 23.83 -66.20 -8.27
C PHE A 27 22.65 -65.27 -8.62
N LEU A 28 22.84 -63.95 -8.55
CA LEU A 28 21.88 -62.96 -9.05
C LEU A 28 21.70 -63.06 -10.57
N ALA A 29 22.78 -63.22 -11.33
CA ALA A 29 22.74 -63.42 -12.77
C ALA A 29 22.04 -64.73 -13.16
N LEU A 30 22.24 -65.82 -12.40
CA LEU A 30 21.54 -67.08 -12.62
C LEU A 30 20.04 -66.98 -12.30
N LEU A 31 19.66 -66.25 -11.24
CA LEU A 31 18.26 -65.91 -10.96
C LEU A 31 17.65 -65.06 -12.07
N PHE A 32 18.39 -64.09 -12.62
CA PHE A 32 17.98 -63.29 -13.77
C PHE A 32 17.80 -64.16 -15.03
N PHE A 33 18.71 -65.09 -15.29
CA PHE A 33 18.65 -66.00 -16.44
C PHE A 33 17.51 -67.01 -16.34
N ILE A 34 17.23 -67.52 -15.14
CA ILE A 34 16.07 -68.37 -14.87
C ILE A 34 14.77 -67.57 -15.00
N ALA A 35 14.72 -66.32 -14.53
CA ALA A 35 13.59 -65.42 -14.76
C ALA A 35 13.37 -65.17 -16.28
N CYS A 36 14.42 -64.91 -17.05
CA CYS A 36 14.35 -64.78 -18.51
C CYS A 36 13.87 -66.06 -19.22
N LEU A 37 14.19 -67.25 -18.71
CA LEU A 37 13.67 -68.51 -19.25
C LEU A 37 12.18 -68.72 -18.93
N PHE A 38 11.73 -68.30 -17.74
CA PHE A 38 10.29 -68.33 -17.40
C PHE A 38 9.48 -67.27 -18.14
N THR A 39 10.03 -66.09 -18.47
CA THR A 39 9.34 -65.13 -19.34
C THR A 39 9.28 -65.61 -20.79
N TYR A 40 10.35 -66.21 -21.33
CA TYR A 40 10.32 -66.78 -22.69
C TYR A 40 9.34 -67.97 -22.83
N ALA A 41 9.15 -68.78 -21.79
CA ALA A 41 8.17 -69.86 -21.80
C ALA A 41 6.71 -69.37 -21.64
N ALA A 42 6.49 -68.18 -21.06
CA ALA A 42 5.17 -67.57 -20.92
C ALA A 42 4.74 -66.74 -22.14
N ALA A 43 5.69 -66.16 -22.87
CA ALA A 43 5.45 -65.30 -24.04
C ALA A 43 4.87 -66.02 -25.29
N ALA A 44 4.53 -67.32 -25.18
CA ALA A 44 3.96 -68.14 -26.25
C ALA A 44 2.44 -68.41 -26.10
N LYS A 45 1.70 -67.49 -25.46
CA LYS A 45 0.23 -67.47 -25.49
C LYS A 45 -0.27 -66.05 -25.79
N LEU A 46 -0.98 -65.94 -26.92
CA LEU A 46 -1.63 -64.76 -27.51
C LEU A 46 -1.75 -63.52 -26.60
N ASN A 47 -0.87 -62.53 -26.81
CA ASN A 47 -1.19 -61.13 -26.50
C ASN A 47 -2.14 -60.61 -27.59
N THR A 48 -3.45 -60.81 -27.40
CA THR A 48 -4.48 -60.06 -28.13
C THR A 48 -4.93 -58.87 -27.27
N THR A 49 -4.06 -57.87 -27.14
CA THR A 49 -4.46 -56.54 -26.66
C THR A 49 -5.48 -55.97 -27.64
N ALA A 50 -6.64 -55.54 -27.14
CA ALA A 50 -7.62 -54.87 -27.98
C ALA A 50 -7.07 -53.49 -28.40
N PRO A 51 -7.00 -53.16 -29.71
CA PRO A 51 -6.51 -51.86 -30.16
C PRO A 51 -7.50 -50.75 -29.80
N CYS A 52 -7.02 -49.51 -29.78
CA CYS A 52 -7.83 -48.33 -29.49
C CYS A 52 -9.09 -48.24 -30.34
N LEU A 53 -10.22 -47.92 -29.69
CA LEU A 53 -11.49 -47.65 -30.35
C LEU A 53 -11.38 -46.44 -31.31
N PRO A 54 -11.74 -46.57 -32.60
CA PRO A 54 -11.54 -45.52 -33.59
C PRO A 54 -12.22 -44.17 -33.27
N ASP A 55 -13.38 -44.19 -32.59
CA ASP A 55 -14.08 -43.00 -32.11
C ASP A 55 -13.33 -42.28 -30.98
N GLN A 56 -12.59 -43.03 -30.16
CA GLN A 56 -11.75 -42.48 -29.08
C GLN A 56 -10.44 -41.94 -29.65
N ALA A 57 -9.79 -42.66 -30.58
CA ALA A 57 -8.65 -42.14 -31.35
C ALA A 57 -9.01 -40.85 -32.10
N SER A 58 -10.19 -40.80 -32.74
CA SER A 58 -10.69 -39.61 -33.43
C SER A 58 -10.97 -38.45 -32.47
N SER A 59 -11.57 -38.71 -31.30
CA SER A 59 -11.81 -37.69 -30.27
C SER A 59 -10.49 -37.13 -29.70
N LEU A 60 -9.47 -37.97 -29.54
CA LEU A 60 -8.12 -37.53 -29.13
C LEU A 60 -7.43 -36.70 -30.24
N LEU A 61 -7.55 -37.07 -31.51
CA LEU A 61 -7.00 -36.25 -32.62
C LEU A 61 -7.70 -34.89 -32.74
N GLN A 62 -9.00 -34.81 -32.47
CA GLN A 62 -9.71 -33.53 -32.36
C GLN A 62 -9.18 -32.70 -31.17
N LEU A 63 -9.01 -33.31 -29.99
CA LEU A 63 -8.44 -32.64 -28.83
C LEU A 63 -7.03 -32.11 -29.12
N LYS A 64 -6.19 -32.88 -29.82
CA LYS A 64 -4.85 -32.43 -30.28
C LYS A 64 -4.93 -31.19 -31.17
N ALA A 65 -5.88 -31.14 -32.10
CA ALA A 65 -6.09 -29.98 -32.97
C ALA A 65 -6.58 -28.72 -32.23
N SER A 66 -6.91 -28.80 -30.93
CA SER A 66 -7.27 -27.65 -30.10
C SER A 66 -6.07 -26.93 -29.44
N PHE A 67 -4.88 -27.53 -29.45
CA PHE A 67 -3.65 -26.92 -28.90
C PHE A 67 -2.94 -26.03 -29.92
N ILE A 68 -2.19 -25.04 -29.43
CA ILE A 68 -1.47 -24.07 -30.25
C ILE A 68 -0.02 -24.54 -30.43
N GLY A 69 0.38 -24.90 -31.66
CA GLY A 69 1.74 -25.29 -32.02
C GLY A 69 1.77 -26.50 -32.96
N ASP A 70 2.58 -26.43 -34.02
CA ASP A 70 2.56 -27.42 -35.11
C ASP A 70 3.16 -28.80 -34.73
N ASP A 71 4.08 -28.85 -33.75
CA ASP A 71 4.78 -30.07 -33.31
C ASP A 71 4.21 -30.71 -32.02
N ASN A 72 3.06 -30.22 -31.53
CA ASN A 72 2.48 -30.67 -30.25
C ASN A 72 2.07 -32.16 -30.28
N LEU A 73 2.41 -32.90 -29.20
CA LEU A 73 2.10 -34.33 -29.00
C LEU A 73 2.51 -35.21 -30.21
N PRO A 74 3.82 -35.37 -30.50
CA PRO A 74 4.32 -35.97 -31.75
C PRO A 74 3.98 -37.46 -31.90
N SER A 75 3.74 -38.20 -30.82
CA SER A 75 3.30 -39.60 -30.89
C SER A 75 1.85 -39.76 -31.36
N TRP A 76 1.02 -38.73 -31.26
CA TRP A 76 -0.40 -38.77 -31.62
C TRP A 76 -0.55 -38.63 -33.14
N GLN A 77 -0.60 -39.76 -33.85
CA GLN A 77 -0.58 -39.85 -35.31
C GLN A 77 -1.75 -40.65 -35.87
N GLU A 78 -2.41 -40.12 -36.91
CA GLU A 78 -3.54 -40.77 -37.57
C GLU A 78 -3.15 -42.16 -38.12
N GLY A 79 -4.04 -43.15 -37.95
CA GLY A 79 -3.79 -44.54 -38.37
C GLY A 79 -2.90 -45.37 -37.43
N THR A 80 -2.38 -44.78 -36.34
CA THR A 80 -1.67 -45.52 -35.27
C THR A 80 -2.62 -45.83 -34.10
N ASP A 81 -2.26 -46.84 -33.29
CA ASP A 81 -3.08 -47.28 -32.15
C ASP A 81 -2.93 -46.33 -30.95
N CYS A 82 -3.99 -45.59 -30.61
CA CYS A 82 -3.96 -44.58 -29.55
C CYS A 82 -3.57 -45.10 -28.17
N CYS A 83 -3.68 -46.42 -27.93
CA CYS A 83 -3.25 -47.03 -26.67
C CYS A 83 -1.72 -47.03 -26.47
N HIS A 84 -0.96 -46.56 -27.46
CA HIS A 84 0.50 -46.36 -27.42
C HIS A 84 0.90 -44.87 -27.52
N TRP A 85 -0.06 -43.93 -27.49
CA TRP A 85 0.23 -42.50 -27.51
C TRP A 85 0.66 -42.01 -26.12
N GLU A 86 1.63 -41.09 -26.08
CA GLU A 86 2.13 -40.49 -24.85
C GLU A 86 0.97 -39.76 -24.13
N GLY A 87 0.87 -39.95 -22.82
CA GLY A 87 -0.24 -39.45 -22.00
C GLY A 87 -1.55 -40.26 -22.07
N VAL A 88 -1.69 -41.23 -22.97
CA VAL A 88 -2.90 -42.07 -23.12
C VAL A 88 -2.69 -43.43 -22.44
N THR A 89 -3.73 -43.99 -21.81
CA THR A 89 -3.72 -45.39 -21.36
C THR A 89 -5.07 -46.06 -21.56
N CYS A 90 -5.05 -47.29 -22.07
CA CYS A 90 -6.24 -48.09 -22.36
C CYS A 90 -6.46 -49.25 -21.39
N ASP A 91 -7.72 -49.67 -21.25
CA ASP A 91 -8.08 -50.99 -20.74
C ASP A 91 -7.64 -52.10 -21.71
N MET A 92 -6.89 -53.08 -21.21
CA MET A 92 -6.30 -54.15 -22.04
C MET A 92 -7.30 -55.15 -22.62
N ALA A 93 -8.53 -55.22 -22.10
CA ALA A 93 -9.55 -56.16 -22.57
C ALA A 93 -10.43 -55.57 -23.69
N PHE A 94 -10.62 -54.24 -23.72
CA PHE A 94 -11.57 -53.58 -24.61
C PHE A 94 -11.03 -52.38 -25.42
N GLY A 95 -9.76 -51.99 -25.26
CA GLY A 95 -9.16 -50.91 -26.07
C GLY A 95 -9.77 -49.52 -25.79
N ARG A 96 -10.33 -49.34 -24.59
CA ARG A 96 -10.97 -48.11 -24.13
C ARG A 96 -9.99 -47.24 -23.39
N VAL A 97 -9.89 -45.96 -23.72
CA VAL A 97 -9.12 -44.96 -22.98
C VAL A 97 -9.68 -44.83 -21.56
N ILE A 98 -8.84 -45.10 -20.57
CA ILE A 98 -9.14 -45.04 -19.12
C ILE A 98 -8.27 -44.02 -18.37
N SER A 99 -7.15 -43.59 -18.96
CA SER A 99 -6.36 -42.45 -18.48
C SER A 99 -6.05 -41.52 -19.63
N LEU A 100 -6.16 -40.22 -19.36
CA LEU A 100 -5.55 -39.16 -20.16
C LEU A 100 -4.79 -38.26 -19.19
N ASP A 101 -3.47 -38.21 -19.34
CA ASP A 101 -2.58 -37.37 -18.55
C ASP A 101 -1.70 -36.55 -19.49
N LEU A 102 -1.91 -35.24 -19.48
CA LEU A 102 -1.20 -34.28 -20.31
C LEU A 102 -0.35 -33.30 -19.48
N GLY A 103 -0.15 -33.58 -18.18
CA GLY A 103 0.43 -32.61 -17.23
C GLY A 103 1.91 -32.26 -17.42
N GLU A 104 2.65 -33.07 -18.17
CA GLU A 104 4.10 -32.92 -18.42
C GLU A 104 4.40 -32.38 -19.83
N PHE A 105 3.38 -31.95 -20.58
CA PHE A 105 3.54 -31.38 -21.93
C PHE A 105 3.28 -29.87 -21.88
N ASP A 106 4.25 -29.08 -22.35
CA ASP A 106 4.16 -27.62 -22.47
C ASP A 106 3.15 -27.23 -23.56
N LEU A 107 1.87 -27.26 -23.20
CA LEU A 107 0.73 -27.08 -24.10
C LEU A 107 -0.03 -25.80 -23.77
N THR A 108 -0.46 -25.09 -24.82
CA THR A 108 -1.34 -23.93 -24.73
C THR A 108 -2.62 -24.18 -25.52
N SER A 109 -3.78 -23.75 -25.01
CA SER A 109 -5.04 -23.66 -25.76
C SER A 109 -5.80 -22.38 -25.41
N ARG A 110 -6.97 -22.18 -26.04
CA ARG A 110 -7.89 -21.07 -25.77
C ARG A 110 -9.21 -21.51 -25.13
N HIS A 111 -9.43 -22.82 -25.02
CA HIS A 111 -10.62 -23.45 -24.48
C HIS A 111 -10.40 -24.95 -24.27
N LEU A 112 -11.26 -25.61 -23.50
CA LEU A 112 -11.29 -27.07 -23.39
C LEU A 112 -12.20 -27.66 -24.48
N ASP A 113 -11.65 -28.41 -25.43
CA ASP A 113 -12.43 -28.97 -26.55
C ASP A 113 -13.45 -30.04 -26.06
N PRO A 114 -14.74 -29.95 -26.46
CA PRO A 114 -15.77 -30.90 -26.05
C PRO A 114 -15.52 -32.38 -26.42
N ALA A 115 -14.60 -32.69 -27.35
CA ALA A 115 -14.22 -34.05 -27.71
C ALA A 115 -13.73 -34.88 -26.52
N LEU A 116 -13.11 -34.24 -25.52
CA LEU A 116 -12.72 -34.86 -24.26
C LEU A 116 -13.89 -35.61 -23.60
N PHE A 117 -15.10 -35.04 -23.63
CA PHE A 117 -16.28 -35.60 -22.98
C PHE A 117 -16.87 -36.82 -23.71
N ASN A 118 -16.32 -37.21 -24.87
CA ASN A 118 -16.63 -38.48 -25.52
C ASN A 118 -15.84 -39.67 -24.94
N LEU A 119 -14.75 -39.42 -24.21
CA LEU A 119 -13.92 -40.43 -23.56
C LEU A 119 -14.56 -40.89 -22.22
N THR A 120 -15.82 -41.35 -22.27
CA THR A 120 -16.65 -41.64 -21.08
C THR A 120 -16.14 -42.78 -20.19
N SER A 121 -15.12 -43.53 -20.63
CA SER A 121 -14.43 -44.56 -19.84
C SER A 121 -13.27 -44.03 -18.99
N LEU A 122 -12.96 -42.72 -19.05
CA LEU A 122 -11.89 -42.10 -18.26
C LEU A 122 -12.10 -42.29 -16.75
N ARG A 123 -11.03 -42.76 -16.10
CA ARG A 123 -10.88 -42.93 -14.65
C ARG A 123 -9.85 -41.96 -14.06
N ASN A 124 -8.85 -41.58 -14.85
CA ASN A 124 -7.90 -40.52 -14.54
C ASN A 124 -7.93 -39.47 -15.65
N LEU A 125 -8.08 -38.20 -15.28
CA LEU A 125 -7.98 -37.06 -16.17
C LEU A 125 -7.06 -36.02 -15.51
N SER A 126 -5.90 -35.80 -16.14
CA SER A 126 -4.92 -34.78 -15.75
C SER A 126 -4.65 -33.87 -16.93
N LEU A 127 -4.95 -32.58 -16.75
CA LEU A 127 -4.68 -31.49 -17.68
C LEU A 127 -3.82 -30.41 -17.02
N ALA A 128 -3.04 -30.79 -15.99
CA ALA A 128 -2.26 -29.87 -15.18
C ALA A 128 -1.30 -29.02 -16.02
N SER A 129 -1.02 -27.79 -15.59
CA SER A 129 -0.02 -26.88 -16.19
C SER A 129 -0.27 -26.45 -17.65
N ILE A 130 -1.32 -26.94 -18.32
CA ILE A 130 -1.71 -26.50 -19.67
C ILE A 130 -2.28 -25.07 -19.58
N ASP A 131 -1.67 -24.08 -20.24
CA ASP A 131 -2.24 -22.73 -20.29
C ASP A 131 -3.50 -22.72 -21.17
N PHE A 132 -4.68 -22.70 -20.57
CA PHE A 132 -5.93 -22.43 -21.28
C PHE A 132 -6.19 -20.91 -21.47
N SER A 133 -5.22 -20.06 -21.12
CA SER A 133 -5.14 -18.63 -21.47
C SER A 133 -6.36 -17.80 -21.02
N ARG A 134 -6.86 -18.08 -19.81
CA ARG A 134 -8.10 -17.54 -19.21
C ARG A 134 -9.36 -17.91 -20.00
N ALA A 135 -9.47 -19.19 -20.33
CA ALA A 135 -10.74 -19.81 -20.74
C ALA A 135 -11.70 -20.03 -19.54
N LEU A 136 -12.98 -20.20 -19.86
CA LEU A 136 -13.99 -20.71 -18.93
C LEU A 136 -13.99 -22.25 -18.97
N LEU A 137 -14.29 -22.89 -17.84
CA LEU A 137 -14.61 -24.31 -17.81
C LEU A 137 -15.98 -24.56 -18.47
N PRO A 138 -16.15 -25.61 -19.30
CA PRO A 138 -17.44 -25.93 -19.90
C PRO A 138 -18.55 -26.21 -18.87
N ASP A 139 -19.69 -25.52 -19.01
CA ASP A 139 -20.90 -25.68 -18.15
C ASP A 139 -21.43 -27.13 -18.10
N PHE A 140 -21.21 -27.88 -19.18
CA PHE A 140 -21.70 -29.24 -19.42
C PHE A 140 -20.61 -30.09 -20.09
N GLY A 141 -20.73 -31.41 -19.96
CA GLY A 141 -19.80 -32.40 -20.49
C GLY A 141 -19.13 -33.22 -19.39
N PHE A 142 -18.70 -32.59 -18.29
CA PHE A 142 -18.06 -33.29 -17.16
C PHE A 142 -18.96 -34.38 -16.54
N GLU A 143 -20.28 -34.16 -16.49
CA GLU A 143 -21.26 -35.15 -16.00
C GLU A 143 -21.34 -36.44 -16.84
N ARG A 144 -20.75 -36.46 -18.04
CA ARG A 144 -20.62 -37.67 -18.89
C ARG A 144 -19.46 -38.57 -18.45
N LEU A 145 -18.51 -38.07 -17.67
CA LEU A 145 -17.32 -38.80 -17.22
C LEU A 145 -17.58 -39.55 -15.90
N THR A 146 -18.66 -40.35 -15.84
CA THR A 146 -19.16 -40.94 -14.59
C THR A 146 -18.19 -41.89 -13.90
N ASP A 147 -17.26 -42.49 -14.64
CA ASP A 147 -16.26 -43.44 -14.14
C ASP A 147 -15.02 -42.74 -13.53
N LEU A 148 -14.97 -41.40 -13.53
CA LEU A 148 -13.80 -40.64 -13.11
C LEU A 148 -13.50 -40.77 -11.61
N ILE A 149 -12.25 -41.13 -11.30
CA ILE A 149 -11.70 -41.40 -9.96
C ILE A 149 -10.71 -40.31 -9.56
N HIS A 150 -9.91 -39.81 -10.50
CA HIS A 150 -8.97 -38.71 -10.29
C HIS A 150 -9.21 -37.61 -11.33
N LEU A 151 -9.33 -36.38 -10.86
CA LEU A 151 -9.42 -35.17 -11.68
C LEU A 151 -8.35 -34.18 -11.22
N ASN A 152 -7.41 -33.86 -12.12
CA ASN A 152 -6.40 -32.84 -11.91
C ASN A 152 -6.52 -31.76 -13.01
N LEU A 153 -6.87 -30.54 -12.57
CA LEU A 153 -6.91 -29.31 -13.37
C LEU A 153 -6.05 -28.23 -12.70
N SER A 154 -4.91 -28.60 -12.10
CA SER A 154 -4.04 -27.64 -11.39
C SER A 154 -3.28 -26.73 -12.37
N SER A 155 -3.11 -25.45 -12.03
CA SER A 155 -2.31 -24.45 -12.77
C SER A 155 -2.73 -24.23 -14.22
N THR A 156 -3.99 -24.52 -14.56
CA THR A 156 -4.54 -24.47 -15.93
C THR A 156 -4.90 -23.08 -16.46
N MET A 157 -4.79 -22.04 -15.64
CA MET A 157 -5.27 -20.68 -15.94
C MET A 157 -6.76 -20.62 -16.33
N PHE A 158 -7.61 -21.50 -15.77
CA PHE A 158 -9.07 -21.37 -15.85
C PHE A 158 -9.57 -20.31 -14.85
N TRP A 159 -10.73 -19.70 -15.14
CA TRP A 159 -11.37 -18.70 -14.27
C TRP A 159 -12.89 -18.80 -14.24
N ASP A 160 -13.52 -18.02 -13.34
CA ASP A 160 -14.97 -17.96 -13.07
C ASP A 160 -15.50 -19.21 -12.33
N GLN A 161 -16.79 -19.51 -12.46
CA GLN A 161 -17.50 -20.53 -11.71
C GLN A 161 -17.06 -21.97 -12.07
N ILE A 162 -16.71 -22.77 -11.05
CA ILE A 162 -16.51 -24.22 -11.19
C ILE A 162 -17.85 -24.91 -11.56
N PRO A 163 -17.98 -25.61 -12.70
CA PRO A 163 -19.27 -26.03 -13.24
C PRO A 163 -19.97 -27.15 -12.46
N ILE A 164 -21.30 -27.19 -12.53
CA ILE A 164 -22.15 -28.19 -11.87
C ILE A 164 -21.87 -29.62 -12.34
N GLY A 165 -21.37 -29.81 -13.56
CA GLY A 165 -20.98 -31.12 -14.08
C GLY A 165 -19.95 -31.83 -13.19
N ILE A 166 -18.93 -31.12 -12.70
CA ILE A 166 -17.90 -31.67 -11.80
C ILE A 166 -18.50 -32.03 -10.42
N ALA A 167 -19.52 -31.29 -9.95
CA ALA A 167 -20.24 -31.62 -8.71
C ALA A 167 -21.04 -32.94 -8.82
N SER A 168 -21.39 -33.40 -10.03
CA SER A 168 -22.13 -34.65 -10.22
C SER A 168 -21.26 -35.92 -10.07
N LEU A 169 -19.94 -35.78 -10.16
CA LEU A 169 -18.97 -36.89 -10.21
C LEU A 169 -18.69 -37.50 -8.82
N LYS A 170 -19.50 -38.48 -8.43
CA LYS A 170 -19.50 -39.11 -7.08
C LYS A 170 -18.41 -40.16 -6.84
N ASN A 171 -17.72 -40.60 -7.90
CA ASN A 171 -16.69 -41.63 -7.83
C ASN A 171 -15.27 -41.06 -7.55
N LEU A 172 -15.13 -39.73 -7.56
CA LEU A 172 -13.85 -39.06 -7.34
C LEU A 172 -13.25 -39.35 -5.96
N VAL A 173 -12.00 -39.78 -5.98
CA VAL A 173 -11.09 -40.04 -4.85
C VAL A 173 -10.11 -38.86 -4.68
N THR A 174 -9.62 -38.30 -5.78
CA THR A 174 -8.76 -37.10 -5.80
C THR A 174 -9.42 -36.00 -6.63
N ILE A 175 -9.47 -34.79 -6.07
CA ILE A 175 -9.77 -33.55 -6.79
C ILE A 175 -8.59 -32.59 -6.55
N ASP A 176 -7.95 -32.17 -7.63
CA ASP A 176 -7.00 -31.07 -7.65
C ASP A 176 -7.46 -30.01 -8.65
N LEU A 177 -7.65 -28.79 -8.15
CA LEU A 177 -7.96 -27.58 -8.92
C LEU A 177 -6.95 -26.46 -8.66
N SER A 178 -5.87 -26.73 -7.92
CA SER A 178 -4.97 -25.75 -7.32
C SER A 178 -4.30 -24.80 -8.33
N GLY A 179 -3.83 -23.63 -7.89
CA GLY A 179 -3.12 -22.67 -8.74
C GLY A 179 -4.00 -21.86 -9.71
N ASN A 180 -5.33 -22.08 -9.71
CA ASN A 180 -6.27 -21.31 -10.53
C ASN A 180 -6.91 -20.18 -9.71
N TYR A 181 -6.15 -19.08 -9.52
CA TYR A 181 -6.47 -17.90 -8.70
C TYR A 181 -7.87 -17.29 -8.89
N GLU A 182 -8.48 -17.46 -10.07
CA GLU A 182 -9.77 -16.86 -10.41
C GLU A 182 -10.94 -17.87 -10.47
N LEU A 183 -10.73 -19.13 -10.07
CA LEU A 183 -11.81 -20.11 -9.89
C LEU A 183 -12.49 -19.96 -8.53
N PHE A 184 -13.82 -19.95 -8.50
CA PHE A 184 -14.62 -19.82 -7.27
C PHE A 184 -15.87 -20.72 -7.21
N PHE A 185 -16.45 -20.81 -6.01
CA PHE A 185 -17.72 -21.51 -5.74
C PHE A 185 -18.87 -20.55 -5.41
N ARG A 186 -19.84 -20.40 -6.32
CA ARG A 186 -21.08 -19.62 -6.12
C ARG A 186 -22.34 -20.40 -6.52
N ARG A 187 -22.36 -21.04 -7.70
CA ARG A 187 -23.43 -21.89 -8.25
C ARG A 187 -22.84 -23.02 -9.11
N PRO A 188 -22.55 -24.22 -8.56
CA PRO A 188 -22.79 -24.67 -7.19
C PRO A 188 -22.01 -23.87 -6.14
N SER A 189 -22.61 -23.76 -4.95
CA SER A 189 -21.89 -23.39 -3.73
C SER A 189 -20.98 -24.54 -3.29
N PHE A 190 -20.01 -24.24 -2.44
CA PHE A 190 -19.07 -25.23 -1.89
C PHE A 190 -19.79 -26.42 -1.21
N GLN A 191 -20.87 -26.15 -0.48
CA GLN A 191 -21.71 -27.20 0.13
C GLN A 191 -22.35 -28.13 -0.91
N THR A 192 -22.92 -27.57 -1.99
CA THR A 192 -23.49 -28.37 -3.08
C THR A 192 -22.41 -29.13 -3.86
N PHE A 193 -21.23 -28.54 -4.02
CA PHE A 193 -20.10 -29.20 -4.70
C PHE A 193 -19.52 -30.37 -3.89
N MET A 194 -19.51 -30.29 -2.57
CA MET A 194 -18.97 -31.36 -1.69
C MET A 194 -20.00 -32.45 -1.35
N ALA A 195 -21.31 -32.17 -1.52
CA ALA A 195 -22.39 -33.07 -1.11
C ALA A 195 -22.24 -34.51 -1.66
N ASN A 196 -22.38 -35.50 -0.77
CA ASN A 196 -22.30 -36.94 -1.07
C ASN A 196 -20.95 -37.45 -1.61
N ARG A 197 -19.84 -36.71 -1.50
CA ARG A 197 -18.49 -37.15 -1.91
C ARG A 197 -17.82 -38.13 -0.93
N SER A 198 -18.52 -39.17 -0.47
CA SER A 198 -18.01 -40.14 0.51
C SER A 198 -16.77 -40.95 0.04
N ASN A 199 -16.51 -40.99 -1.27
CA ASN A 199 -15.32 -41.61 -1.87
C ASN A 199 -14.07 -40.72 -1.87
N LEU A 200 -14.19 -39.42 -1.63
CA LEU A 200 -13.06 -38.49 -1.67
C LEU A 200 -12.04 -38.79 -0.55
N ARG A 201 -10.77 -38.75 -0.90
CA ARG A 201 -9.61 -38.95 -0.01
C ARG A 201 -8.64 -37.78 -0.10
N GLU A 202 -8.55 -37.11 -1.24
CA GLU A 202 -7.58 -36.06 -1.49
C GLU A 202 -8.28 -34.85 -2.11
N LEU A 203 -8.04 -33.67 -1.53
CA LEU A 203 -8.61 -32.40 -1.97
C LEU A 203 -7.54 -31.31 -1.91
N TYR A 204 -7.17 -30.82 -3.09
CA TYR A 204 -6.26 -29.70 -3.30
C TYR A 204 -7.03 -28.56 -3.97
N LEU A 205 -7.14 -27.44 -3.27
CA LEU A 205 -7.81 -26.22 -3.73
C LEU A 205 -6.93 -24.99 -3.50
N ASP A 206 -5.63 -25.19 -3.33
CA ASP A 206 -4.65 -24.16 -3.00
C ASP A 206 -4.68 -23.03 -4.03
N LEU A 207 -4.56 -21.78 -3.58
CA LEU A 207 -4.59 -20.57 -4.41
C LEU A 207 -5.92 -20.37 -5.17
N LEU A 208 -7.08 -20.68 -4.57
CA LEU A 208 -8.42 -20.37 -5.12
C LEU A 208 -9.14 -19.22 -4.40
N ASP A 209 -10.01 -18.51 -5.13
CA ASP A 209 -10.94 -17.54 -4.54
C ASP A 209 -12.10 -18.26 -3.82
N LEU A 210 -11.86 -18.50 -2.52
CA LEU A 210 -12.82 -19.12 -1.63
C LEU A 210 -13.62 -18.10 -0.77
N ARG A 211 -13.52 -16.78 -1.03
CA ARG A 211 -14.19 -15.74 -0.21
C ARG A 211 -15.68 -16.01 0.01
N ASN A 212 -16.33 -16.49 -1.03
CA ASN A 212 -17.77 -16.77 -1.08
C ASN A 212 -18.24 -17.95 -0.19
N ILE A 213 -17.34 -18.75 0.42
CA ILE A 213 -17.74 -19.93 1.22
C ILE A 213 -17.94 -19.61 2.72
N GLY A 214 -17.38 -18.50 3.19
CA GLY A 214 -17.45 -18.03 4.58
C GLY A 214 -16.93 -19.04 5.61
N SER A 215 -17.27 -18.84 6.89
CA SER A 215 -16.83 -19.69 8.01
C SER A 215 -17.44 -21.09 8.07
N SER A 216 -18.30 -21.45 7.11
CA SER A 216 -19.00 -22.74 7.06
C SER A 216 -18.12 -23.91 6.59
N TRP A 217 -17.00 -23.61 5.91
CA TRP A 217 -16.17 -24.56 5.16
C TRP A 217 -15.77 -25.82 5.95
N SER A 218 -15.34 -25.63 7.21
CA SER A 218 -14.84 -26.70 8.06
C SER A 218 -15.95 -27.68 8.48
N THR A 219 -17.18 -27.19 8.65
CA THR A 219 -18.37 -28.04 8.88
C THR A 219 -18.82 -28.73 7.59
N VAL A 220 -18.83 -28.03 6.45
CA VAL A 220 -19.19 -28.62 5.15
C VAL A 220 -18.31 -29.84 4.83
N LEU A 221 -17.00 -29.73 5.04
CA LEU A 221 -16.08 -30.86 4.88
C LEU A 221 -16.36 -31.98 5.89
N ALA A 222 -16.54 -31.63 7.17
CA ALA A 222 -16.82 -32.58 8.26
C ALA A 222 -18.12 -33.38 8.10
N ASP A 223 -19.11 -32.86 7.35
CA ASP A 223 -20.36 -33.55 7.04
C ASP A 223 -20.29 -34.34 5.73
N SER A 224 -19.55 -33.83 4.74
CA SER A 224 -19.63 -34.35 3.36
C SER A 224 -18.53 -35.34 2.99
N VAL A 225 -17.32 -35.21 3.56
CA VAL A 225 -16.12 -36.00 3.20
C VAL A 225 -15.43 -36.63 4.43
N PRO A 226 -16.14 -37.40 5.28
CA PRO A 226 -15.61 -37.90 6.56
C PRO A 226 -14.39 -38.85 6.47
N GLN A 227 -14.00 -39.26 5.25
CA GLN A 227 -12.90 -40.16 4.95
C GLN A 227 -11.68 -39.47 4.32
N LEU A 228 -11.67 -38.13 4.28
CA LEU A 228 -10.58 -37.33 3.72
C LEU A 228 -9.23 -37.63 4.42
N GLN A 229 -8.18 -37.77 3.63
CA GLN A 229 -6.81 -38.10 4.03
C GLN A 229 -5.83 -36.96 3.75
N ILE A 230 -6.09 -36.15 2.73
CA ILE A 230 -5.31 -34.95 2.40
C ILE A 230 -6.29 -33.79 2.19
N LEU A 231 -6.07 -32.70 2.92
CA LEU A 231 -6.69 -31.41 2.69
C LEU A 231 -5.59 -30.36 2.49
N SER A 232 -5.64 -29.66 1.36
CA SER A 232 -4.76 -28.55 1.04
C SER A 232 -5.57 -27.35 0.56
N LEU A 233 -5.52 -26.26 1.33
CA LEU A 233 -6.21 -24.98 1.11
C LEU A 233 -5.22 -23.79 1.22
N SER A 234 -3.95 -24.01 0.88
CA SER A 234 -2.88 -23.01 1.03
C SER A 234 -3.19 -21.75 0.24
N ARG A 235 -2.99 -20.59 0.87
CA ARG A 235 -3.16 -19.24 0.30
C ARG A 235 -4.56 -19.00 -0.30
N CYS A 236 -5.56 -19.72 0.21
CA CYS A 236 -6.97 -19.49 -0.11
C CYS A 236 -7.58 -18.40 0.79
N GLN A 237 -8.58 -17.70 0.26
CA GLN A 237 -9.23 -16.60 0.97
C GLN A 237 -10.45 -17.10 1.78
N ILE A 238 -10.25 -17.88 2.84
CA ILE A 238 -11.33 -18.40 3.72
C ILE A 238 -11.37 -17.71 5.08
N LEU A 239 -12.58 -17.40 5.56
CA LEU A 239 -12.83 -16.58 6.75
C LEU A 239 -13.13 -17.41 8.01
N GLY A 240 -12.73 -16.91 9.18
CA GLY A 240 -13.19 -17.38 10.49
C GLY A 240 -12.32 -18.48 11.11
N SER A 241 -12.92 -19.42 11.85
CA SER A 241 -12.19 -20.42 12.66
C SER A 241 -12.51 -21.87 12.30
N ILE A 242 -11.61 -22.81 12.60
CA ILE A 242 -11.87 -24.25 12.43
C ILE A 242 -12.95 -24.72 13.43
N HIS A 243 -14.14 -25.05 12.93
CA HIS A 243 -15.27 -25.43 13.77
C HIS A 243 -15.08 -26.85 14.39
N PRO A 244 -15.51 -27.12 15.64
CA PRO A 244 -15.29 -28.41 16.31
C PRO A 244 -15.86 -29.64 15.61
N SER A 245 -16.77 -29.46 14.64
CA SER A 245 -17.27 -30.51 13.73
C SER A 245 -16.15 -31.24 12.99
N PHE A 246 -15.07 -30.54 12.64
CA PHE A 246 -13.94 -31.05 11.85
C PHE A 246 -13.19 -32.22 12.54
N SER A 247 -13.41 -32.43 13.84
CA SER A 247 -13.04 -33.66 14.58
C SER A 247 -13.62 -34.97 14.00
N ARG A 248 -14.60 -34.89 13.10
CA ARG A 248 -15.10 -36.05 12.32
C ARG A 248 -14.10 -36.56 11.28
N LEU A 249 -13.16 -35.73 10.80
CA LEU A 249 -12.21 -36.08 9.72
C LEU A 249 -11.02 -36.93 10.23
N ARG A 250 -11.32 -38.09 10.81
CA ARG A 250 -10.35 -38.95 11.52
C ARG A 250 -9.34 -39.66 10.60
N SER A 251 -9.57 -39.66 9.29
CA SER A 251 -8.69 -40.27 8.29
C SER A 251 -7.53 -39.35 7.85
N LEU A 252 -7.50 -38.09 8.30
CA LEU A 252 -6.51 -37.10 7.86
C LEU A 252 -5.05 -37.52 8.14
N THR A 253 -4.23 -37.30 7.12
CA THR A 253 -2.78 -37.53 7.09
C THR A 253 -2.01 -36.25 6.75
N VAL A 254 -2.62 -35.34 5.98
CA VAL A 254 -2.08 -34.02 5.65
C VAL A 254 -3.18 -32.99 5.91
N ILE A 255 -2.83 -31.95 6.67
CA ILE A 255 -3.59 -30.72 6.81
C ILE A 255 -2.63 -29.60 6.39
N ASN A 256 -2.93 -28.92 5.29
CA ASN A 256 -2.23 -27.73 4.84
C ASN A 256 -3.24 -26.58 4.74
N LEU A 257 -3.08 -25.59 5.63
CA LEU A 257 -3.90 -24.38 5.73
C LEU A 257 -3.01 -23.14 5.75
N ARG A 258 -1.83 -23.19 5.10
CA ARG A 258 -0.86 -22.09 5.09
C ARG A 258 -1.42 -20.81 4.46
N GLY A 259 -1.05 -19.63 4.96
CA GLY A 259 -1.20 -18.38 4.21
C GLY A 259 -2.62 -17.84 4.11
N ILE A 260 -3.47 -18.14 5.10
CA ILE A 260 -4.88 -17.76 5.13
C ILE A 260 -5.03 -16.64 6.18
N SER A 261 -4.78 -15.38 5.76
CA SER A 261 -4.78 -14.22 6.67
C SER A 261 -6.03 -14.08 7.55
N GLU A 262 -7.18 -14.53 7.05
CA GLU A 262 -8.48 -14.45 7.72
C GLU A 262 -8.81 -15.67 8.62
N LEU A 263 -7.92 -16.66 8.71
CA LEU A 263 -8.08 -17.84 9.56
C LEU A 263 -7.61 -17.55 10.99
N THR A 264 -8.56 -17.63 11.92
CA THR A 264 -8.46 -17.06 13.27
C THR A 264 -8.91 -18.03 14.36
N GLY A 265 -8.60 -17.70 15.61
CA GLY A 265 -8.99 -18.49 16.78
C GLY A 265 -7.94 -19.51 17.20
N LYS A 266 -8.36 -20.53 17.97
CA LYS A 266 -7.44 -21.49 18.61
C LYS A 266 -7.21 -22.74 17.78
N VAL A 267 -5.97 -23.24 17.80
CA VAL A 267 -5.60 -24.53 17.19
C VAL A 267 -6.34 -25.67 17.92
N PRO A 268 -7.12 -26.53 17.24
CA PRO A 268 -7.96 -27.50 17.94
C PRO A 268 -7.21 -28.66 18.62
N GLU A 269 -7.47 -28.88 19.91
CA GLU A 269 -6.91 -29.98 20.72
C GLU A 269 -7.08 -31.38 20.08
N TYR A 270 -8.20 -31.63 19.38
CA TYR A 270 -8.46 -32.94 18.75
C TYR A 270 -7.48 -33.28 17.61
N PHE A 271 -6.69 -32.33 17.10
CA PHE A 271 -5.57 -32.66 16.19
C PHE A 271 -4.59 -33.65 16.85
N SER A 272 -4.49 -33.67 18.18
CA SER A 272 -3.73 -34.69 18.92
C SER A 272 -4.34 -36.10 18.92
N GLU A 273 -5.60 -36.26 18.50
CA GLU A 273 -6.24 -37.57 18.29
C GLU A 273 -6.01 -38.14 16.87
N LEU A 274 -5.53 -37.32 15.93
CA LEU A 274 -5.29 -37.69 14.54
C LEU A 274 -4.03 -38.56 14.41
N SER A 275 -4.10 -39.80 14.89
CA SER A 275 -3.00 -40.79 14.87
C SER A 275 -2.46 -41.16 13.48
N SER A 276 -3.09 -40.67 12.41
CA SER A 276 -2.64 -40.80 11.02
C SER A 276 -1.93 -39.56 10.45
N LEU A 277 -1.92 -38.44 11.18
CA LEU A 277 -1.33 -37.17 10.75
C LEU A 277 0.20 -37.29 10.54
N ARG A 278 0.65 -36.80 9.38
CA ARG A 278 2.04 -36.76 8.90
C ARG A 278 2.51 -35.34 8.65
N ILE A 279 1.63 -34.47 8.17
CA ILE A 279 1.90 -33.06 7.91
C ILE A 279 0.79 -32.24 8.58
N LEU A 280 1.19 -31.27 9.39
CA LEU A 280 0.36 -30.17 9.82
C LEU A 280 1.09 -28.87 9.48
N ASP A 281 0.60 -28.17 8.47
CA ASP A 281 1.02 -26.81 8.13
C ASP A 281 -0.16 -25.87 8.40
N ILE A 282 0.04 -24.97 9.35
CA ILE A 282 -0.86 -23.84 9.65
C ILE A 282 -0.09 -22.53 9.69
N SER A 283 1.00 -22.42 8.93
CA SER A 283 1.85 -21.23 8.88
C SER A 283 1.17 -20.03 8.20
N GLU A 284 1.72 -18.82 8.37
CA GLU A 284 1.23 -17.58 7.74
C GLU A 284 -0.28 -17.32 8.03
N ASN A 285 -0.69 -17.38 9.31
CA ASN A 285 -2.10 -17.32 9.76
C ASN A 285 -2.26 -16.48 11.05
N ASN A 286 -3.51 -16.21 11.46
CA ASN A 286 -3.86 -15.48 12.68
C ASN A 286 -4.39 -16.38 13.81
N PHE A 287 -3.76 -17.55 14.06
CA PHE A 287 -4.10 -18.39 15.21
C PHE A 287 -3.65 -17.75 16.55
N ASP A 288 -4.48 -17.93 17.59
CA ASP A 288 -4.26 -17.45 18.95
C ASP A 288 -4.12 -18.57 19.99
N GLY A 289 -3.71 -18.17 21.19
CA GLY A 289 -3.82 -19.00 22.39
C GLY A 289 -2.61 -19.89 22.60
N HIS A 290 -2.84 -21.14 23.02
CA HIS A 290 -1.78 -22.10 23.31
C HIS A 290 -1.85 -23.28 22.33
N PHE A 291 -0.72 -23.64 21.73
CA PHE A 291 -0.64 -24.79 20.83
C PHE A 291 -0.75 -26.14 21.58
N PRO A 292 -1.62 -27.08 21.16
CA PRO A 292 -1.81 -28.37 21.83
C PRO A 292 -0.56 -29.26 21.86
N THR A 293 0.17 -29.27 22.98
CA THR A 293 1.49 -29.92 23.11
C THR A 293 1.49 -31.45 22.88
N LYS A 294 0.34 -32.11 22.89
CA LYS A 294 0.22 -33.53 22.53
C LYS A 294 0.48 -33.79 21.04
N ILE A 295 0.31 -32.80 20.16
CA ILE A 295 0.51 -32.96 18.70
C ILE A 295 1.97 -33.37 18.39
N PHE A 296 2.95 -32.81 19.10
CA PHE A 296 4.38 -33.20 18.98
C PHE A 296 4.66 -34.69 19.29
N GLN A 297 3.72 -35.39 19.94
CA GLN A 297 3.85 -36.81 20.33
C GLN A 297 3.23 -37.78 19.30
N LEU A 298 2.65 -37.27 18.21
CA LEU A 298 2.05 -38.08 17.13
C LEU A 298 3.14 -38.86 16.38
N LYS A 299 3.17 -40.19 16.58
CA LYS A 299 4.23 -41.09 16.06
C LYS A 299 4.46 -41.09 14.55
N LYS A 300 3.50 -40.60 13.75
CA LYS A 300 3.60 -40.51 12.28
C LYS A 300 3.97 -39.12 11.78
N LEU A 301 3.98 -38.09 12.65
CA LEU A 301 4.22 -36.70 12.26
C LEU A 301 5.65 -36.56 11.70
N ARG A 302 5.75 -35.87 10.56
CA ARG A 302 6.97 -35.63 9.79
C ARG A 302 7.23 -34.14 9.58
N MET A 303 6.17 -33.35 9.41
CA MET A 303 6.23 -31.90 9.30
C MET A 303 5.23 -31.28 10.28
N LEU A 304 5.72 -30.29 11.02
CA LEU A 304 4.92 -29.37 11.80
C LEU A 304 5.42 -27.95 11.53
N ASP A 305 4.63 -27.17 10.81
CA ASP A 305 4.89 -25.75 10.56
C ASP A 305 3.78 -24.90 11.21
N LEU A 306 4.19 -24.05 12.14
CA LEU A 306 3.36 -23.12 12.90
C LEU A 306 3.76 -21.67 12.63
N SER A 307 4.70 -21.45 11.71
CA SER A 307 5.42 -20.18 11.58
C SER A 307 4.52 -19.02 11.14
N GLY A 308 4.91 -17.78 11.43
CA GLY A 308 4.07 -16.63 11.05
C GLY A 308 2.69 -16.62 11.71
N ASN A 309 2.63 -17.04 12.99
CA ASN A 309 1.45 -16.94 13.85
C ASN A 309 1.86 -16.21 15.15
N PRO A 310 1.97 -14.87 15.13
CA PRO A 310 2.60 -14.11 16.22
C PRO A 310 1.83 -14.19 17.55
N MET A 311 0.53 -14.45 17.52
CA MET A 311 -0.32 -14.60 18.72
C MET A 311 -0.41 -16.04 19.24
N LEU A 312 0.15 -17.02 18.53
CA LEU A 312 0.13 -18.43 18.93
C LEU A 312 1.29 -18.72 19.89
N SER A 313 0.97 -19.05 21.13
CA SER A 313 1.97 -19.43 22.13
C SER A 313 2.31 -20.93 22.05
N VAL A 314 3.61 -21.23 21.99
CA VAL A 314 4.12 -22.60 21.82
C VAL A 314 5.02 -22.96 23.00
N ARG A 315 4.77 -24.12 23.63
CA ARG A 315 5.68 -24.73 24.62
C ARG A 315 6.06 -26.14 24.18
N LEU A 316 7.35 -26.43 24.14
CA LEU A 316 7.85 -27.73 23.69
C LEU A 316 7.73 -28.80 24.80
N PRO A 317 7.19 -29.99 24.50
CA PRO A 317 7.12 -31.10 25.46
C PRO A 317 8.41 -31.93 25.47
N TYR A 318 8.47 -32.93 26.35
CA TYR A 318 9.51 -33.94 26.29
C TYR A 318 9.39 -34.80 25.02
N PHE A 319 10.44 -34.80 24.19
CA PHE A 319 10.53 -35.62 22.98
C PHE A 319 11.05 -37.03 23.29
N GLN A 320 10.33 -38.07 22.86
CA GLN A 320 10.76 -39.46 23.04
C GLN A 320 11.91 -39.83 22.07
N PRO A 321 12.86 -40.69 22.48
CA PRO A 321 13.86 -41.25 21.58
C PRO A 321 13.24 -41.95 20.37
N GLY A 322 13.86 -41.82 19.19
CA GLY A 322 13.29 -42.32 17.94
C GLY A 322 12.11 -41.51 17.42
N ASN A 323 12.04 -40.20 17.75
CA ASN A 323 11.09 -39.29 17.11
C ASN A 323 11.36 -39.21 15.59
N ASN A 324 10.29 -39.06 14.82
CA ASN A 324 10.28 -39.20 13.37
C ASN A 324 10.09 -37.87 12.62
N LEU A 325 10.01 -36.75 13.34
CA LEU A 325 9.86 -35.40 12.79
C LEU A 325 11.08 -35.02 11.93
N LYS A 326 10.83 -34.39 10.78
CA LYS A 326 11.82 -33.90 9.81
C LYS A 326 11.81 -32.37 9.70
N THR A 327 10.63 -31.76 9.84
CA THR A 327 10.45 -30.30 9.79
C THR A 327 9.73 -29.87 11.05
N LEU A 328 10.34 -28.92 11.78
CA LEU A 328 9.78 -28.24 12.93
C LEU A 328 10.02 -26.74 12.76
N ASN A 329 8.99 -26.00 12.40
CA ASN A 329 9.10 -24.56 12.18
C ASN A 329 8.18 -23.78 13.13
N LEU A 330 8.82 -22.96 13.97
CA LEU A 330 8.23 -22.13 15.02
C LEU A 330 8.64 -20.64 14.86
N ALA A 331 9.20 -20.26 13.70
CA ALA A 331 9.62 -18.90 13.40
C ALA A 331 8.41 -17.92 13.47
N TRP A 332 8.62 -16.70 13.96
CA TRP A 332 7.55 -15.71 14.20
C TRP A 332 6.34 -16.24 15.01
N THR A 333 6.59 -17.10 16.02
CA THR A 333 5.59 -17.52 17.02
C THR A 333 6.00 -17.06 18.43
N ASN A 334 5.04 -17.05 19.37
CA ASN A 334 5.25 -16.70 20.77
C ASN A 334 5.77 -17.92 21.56
N PHE A 335 7.01 -18.33 21.26
CA PHE A 335 7.65 -19.50 21.85
C PHE A 335 8.08 -19.26 23.30
N SER A 336 7.73 -20.19 24.19
CA SER A 336 8.11 -20.19 25.61
C SER A 336 9.52 -20.73 25.81
N TYR A 337 10.41 -19.91 26.38
CA TYR A 337 11.88 -20.06 26.41
C TYR A 337 12.47 -21.35 27.01
N ASP A 338 11.67 -22.25 27.59
CA ASP A 338 12.13 -23.54 28.13
C ASP A 338 12.51 -24.52 26.98
N MET A 339 13.79 -24.58 26.59
CA MET A 339 14.28 -25.59 25.63
C MET A 339 14.48 -26.96 26.32
N PRO A 340 13.67 -27.99 26.02
CA PRO A 340 13.78 -29.28 26.72
C PRO A 340 15.05 -30.03 26.29
N THR A 341 15.80 -30.59 27.24
CA THR A 341 17.04 -31.34 26.94
C THR A 341 16.84 -32.54 25.99
N SER A 342 15.61 -33.05 25.89
CA SER A 342 15.22 -34.09 24.95
C SER A 342 15.03 -33.61 23.50
N PHE A 343 15.17 -32.31 23.20
CA PHE A 343 15.19 -31.80 21.82
C PHE A 343 16.26 -32.48 20.96
N ALA A 344 17.38 -32.90 21.58
CA ALA A 344 18.43 -33.70 20.94
C ALA A 344 17.96 -35.08 20.42
N ASN A 345 16.77 -35.58 20.83
CA ASN A 345 16.19 -36.83 20.33
C ASN A 345 15.56 -36.68 18.93
N LEU A 346 15.55 -35.47 18.35
CA LEU A 346 15.07 -35.16 17.01
C LEU A 346 16.13 -35.46 15.91
N GLU A 347 16.78 -36.62 15.98
CA GLU A 347 17.90 -37.01 15.09
C GLU A 347 17.55 -37.02 13.58
N SER A 348 16.26 -37.15 13.25
CA SER A 348 15.72 -37.11 11.88
C SER A 348 15.44 -35.69 11.35
N LEU A 349 15.66 -34.64 12.16
CA LEU A 349 15.32 -33.27 11.80
C LEU A 349 16.26 -32.72 10.71
N LYS A 350 15.63 -32.10 9.71
CA LYS A 350 16.24 -31.51 8.50
C LYS A 350 16.01 -30.00 8.48
N THR A 351 14.74 -29.60 8.67
CA THR A 351 14.32 -28.19 8.70
C THR A 351 13.99 -27.79 10.13
N LEU A 352 14.62 -26.72 10.62
CA LEU A 352 14.34 -26.13 11.93
C LEU A 352 14.16 -24.61 11.80
N GLY A 353 12.99 -24.10 12.16
CA GLY A 353 12.75 -22.67 12.32
C GLY A 353 12.48 -22.32 13.78
N LEU A 354 13.20 -21.34 14.33
CA LEU A 354 13.09 -20.94 15.74
C LEU A 354 13.11 -19.42 15.92
N ASN A 355 12.21 -18.96 16.79
CA ASN A 355 12.38 -17.70 17.51
C ASN A 355 13.49 -17.89 18.57
N THR A 356 14.60 -17.16 18.44
CA THR A 356 15.81 -17.32 19.27
C THR A 356 15.83 -16.45 20.51
N THR A 357 14.83 -15.58 20.66
CA THR A 357 14.75 -14.59 21.72
C THR A 357 14.91 -15.25 23.10
N CYS A 358 15.80 -14.69 23.92
CA CYS A 358 16.25 -15.22 25.21
C CYS A 358 16.95 -16.61 25.24
N ILE A 359 16.95 -17.41 24.17
CA ILE A 359 17.52 -18.79 24.17
C ILE A 359 18.89 -18.94 23.48
N GLU A 360 19.46 -17.86 22.93
CA GLU A 360 20.72 -17.85 22.16
C GLU A 360 21.88 -18.61 22.83
N ASN A 361 21.98 -18.55 24.17
CA ASN A 361 23.07 -19.17 24.93
C ASN A 361 22.93 -20.69 25.14
N GLU A 362 21.71 -21.25 25.01
CA GLU A 362 21.46 -22.68 25.25
C GLU A 362 21.58 -23.53 23.97
N LEU A 363 21.15 -22.93 22.85
CA LEU A 363 21.18 -23.50 21.50
C LEU A 363 22.51 -24.20 21.11
N PRO A 364 23.71 -23.64 21.34
CA PRO A 364 24.97 -24.26 20.89
C PRO A 364 25.16 -25.70 21.35
N SER A 365 24.71 -26.01 22.57
CA SER A 365 24.85 -27.32 23.18
C SER A 365 23.90 -28.37 22.58
N LEU A 366 22.69 -27.94 22.19
CA LEU A 366 21.64 -28.78 21.63
C LEU A 366 21.83 -29.00 20.13
N MET A 367 22.13 -27.94 19.38
CA MET A 367 22.28 -28.00 17.91
C MET A 367 23.46 -28.88 17.47
N SER A 368 24.49 -29.03 18.32
CA SER A 368 25.62 -29.96 18.09
C SER A 368 25.22 -31.43 17.91
N LYS A 369 23.97 -31.80 18.23
CA LYS A 369 23.44 -33.17 18.19
C LYS A 369 22.46 -33.42 17.04
N LEU A 370 22.31 -32.48 16.10
CA LEU A 370 21.37 -32.58 14.96
C LEU A 370 22.14 -32.70 13.63
N PRO A 371 22.78 -33.87 13.34
CA PRO A 371 23.68 -34.03 12.19
C PRO A 371 22.98 -34.05 10.83
N SER A 372 21.64 -34.17 10.81
CA SER A 372 20.82 -34.23 9.59
C SER A 372 20.26 -32.88 9.15
N LEU A 373 20.49 -31.81 9.92
CA LEU A 373 19.89 -30.49 9.71
C LEU A 373 20.47 -29.81 8.47
N ASP A 374 19.64 -29.52 7.46
CA ASP A 374 20.02 -28.94 6.17
C ASP A 374 19.43 -27.55 5.92
N ASN A 375 18.30 -27.21 6.55
CA ASN A 375 17.65 -25.91 6.48
C ASN A 375 17.43 -25.34 7.90
N LEU A 376 17.91 -24.13 8.14
CA LEU A 376 17.84 -23.45 9.43
C LEU A 376 17.29 -22.03 9.28
N GLN A 377 16.22 -21.71 10.01
CA GLN A 377 15.66 -20.36 10.10
C GLN A 377 15.76 -19.86 11.55
N LEU A 378 16.33 -18.67 11.75
CA LEU A 378 16.56 -18.09 13.07
C LEU A 378 16.01 -16.67 13.11
N ILE A 379 15.12 -16.38 14.04
CA ILE A 379 14.46 -15.07 14.22
C ILE A 379 14.96 -14.41 15.51
N GLY A 380 15.33 -13.13 15.47
CA GLY A 380 15.82 -12.34 16.60
C GLY A 380 14.78 -11.38 17.21
N SER A 381 15.23 -10.50 18.10
CA SER A 381 14.45 -9.39 18.71
C SER A 381 15.12 -8.01 18.54
N GLY A 382 15.97 -7.84 17.52
CA GLY A 382 16.85 -6.68 17.43
C GLY A 382 17.89 -6.62 18.57
N SER A 383 18.16 -7.75 19.23
CA SER A 383 19.17 -7.87 20.28
C SER A 383 20.54 -7.49 19.73
N LYS A 384 21.20 -6.54 20.38
CA LYS A 384 22.56 -6.12 20.00
C LYS A 384 23.54 -7.24 20.33
N ASN A 385 24.37 -7.61 19.35
CA ASN A 385 25.43 -8.63 19.47
C ASN A 385 24.93 -10.08 19.67
N PRO A 386 24.20 -10.65 18.69
CA PRO A 386 23.64 -11.99 18.80
C PRO A 386 24.71 -13.10 18.70
N VAL A 387 24.62 -14.12 19.56
CA VAL A 387 25.67 -15.12 19.79
C VAL A 387 25.54 -16.30 18.82
N LEU A 388 25.57 -16.03 17.51
CA LEU A 388 25.29 -17.03 16.45
C LEU A 388 26.51 -17.77 15.90
N SER A 389 27.72 -17.54 16.42
CA SER A 389 28.96 -18.12 15.86
C SER A 389 28.99 -19.66 15.81
N TRP A 390 28.20 -20.32 16.67
CA TRP A 390 28.01 -21.77 16.72
C TRP A 390 27.38 -22.35 15.45
N VAL A 391 26.61 -21.56 14.69
CA VAL A 391 25.98 -21.99 13.43
C VAL A 391 27.05 -22.49 12.45
N SER A 392 28.27 -21.93 12.50
CA SER A 392 29.38 -22.38 11.65
C SER A 392 29.91 -23.80 11.92
N ASN A 393 29.42 -24.49 12.96
CA ASN A 393 29.65 -25.92 13.15
C ASN A 393 28.72 -26.78 12.26
N LEU A 394 27.57 -26.24 11.84
CA LEU A 394 26.57 -26.92 10.99
C LEU A 394 26.96 -26.85 9.50
N THR A 395 28.19 -27.30 9.19
CA THR A 395 28.79 -27.24 7.85
C THR A 395 28.05 -28.04 6.77
N GLN A 396 27.03 -28.81 7.15
CA GLN A 396 26.14 -29.54 6.25
C GLN A 396 24.94 -28.74 5.74
N LEU A 397 24.65 -27.55 6.29
CA LEU A 397 23.53 -26.69 5.86
C LEU A 397 23.61 -26.34 4.37
N THR A 398 22.44 -26.38 3.71
CA THR A 398 22.23 -25.88 2.34
C THR A 398 21.33 -24.64 2.31
N HIS A 399 20.50 -24.40 3.33
CA HIS A 399 19.63 -23.22 3.40
C HIS A 399 19.77 -22.53 4.77
N LEU A 400 19.86 -21.20 4.77
CA LEU A 400 19.90 -20.38 5.99
C LEU A 400 19.04 -19.12 5.84
N VAL A 401 18.12 -18.90 6.80
CA VAL A 401 17.38 -17.64 6.99
C VAL A 401 17.83 -16.99 8.29
N LEU A 402 18.15 -15.70 8.25
CA LEU A 402 18.42 -14.87 9.42
C LEU A 402 17.48 -13.66 9.41
N ASP A 403 16.69 -13.49 10.46
CA ASP A 403 15.69 -12.42 10.60
C ASP A 403 15.91 -11.63 11.89
N GLY A 404 15.81 -10.29 11.84
CA GLY A 404 15.62 -9.47 13.05
C GLY A 404 16.84 -9.37 13.98
N TYR A 405 18.07 -9.36 13.44
CA TYR A 405 19.32 -9.30 14.22
C TYR A 405 20.05 -7.96 14.13
N ASP A 406 20.57 -7.46 15.25
CA ASP A 406 21.47 -6.30 15.28
C ASP A 406 22.95 -6.72 15.37
N PHE A 407 23.61 -6.80 14.22
CA PHE A 407 25.04 -7.13 14.10
C PHE A 407 25.98 -5.95 14.41
N SER A 408 25.48 -4.84 14.95
CA SER A 408 26.24 -3.60 15.22
C SER A 408 27.49 -3.73 16.10
N GLN A 409 27.68 -4.86 16.79
CA GLN A 409 28.89 -5.14 17.60
C GLN A 409 29.65 -6.40 17.18
N SER A 410 29.14 -7.20 16.22
CA SER A 410 29.78 -8.44 15.78
C SER A 410 29.43 -8.76 14.32
N VAL A 411 30.40 -8.57 13.43
CA VAL A 411 30.29 -8.93 12.00
C VAL A 411 30.17 -10.47 11.86
N PRO A 412 29.15 -11.02 11.19
CA PRO A 412 28.93 -12.47 11.09
C PRO A 412 29.84 -13.15 10.04
N THR A 413 31.16 -12.99 10.16
CA THR A 413 32.17 -13.63 9.29
C THR A 413 32.09 -15.16 9.30
N TRP A 414 31.38 -15.74 10.26
CA TRP A 414 31.15 -17.18 10.40
C TRP A 414 30.26 -17.76 9.29
N ILE A 415 29.43 -16.94 8.62
CA ILE A 415 28.57 -17.36 7.49
C ILE A 415 29.44 -17.95 6.36
N GLY A 416 30.57 -17.32 6.06
CA GLY A 416 31.52 -17.75 5.02
C GLY A 416 32.25 -19.08 5.26
N LYS A 417 31.95 -19.79 6.35
CA LYS A 417 32.38 -21.18 6.60
C LYS A 417 31.37 -22.22 6.08
N LEU A 418 30.12 -21.82 5.83
CA LEU A 418 29.02 -22.70 5.43
C LEU A 418 29.06 -22.98 3.92
N THR A 419 30.20 -23.48 3.40
CA THR A 419 30.47 -23.62 1.95
C THR A 419 29.64 -24.71 1.23
N ARG A 420 28.52 -25.11 1.83
CA ARG A 420 27.47 -25.95 1.23
C ARG A 420 26.17 -25.20 0.98
N LEU A 421 26.01 -23.96 1.45
CA LEU A 421 24.83 -23.15 1.21
C LEU A 421 24.54 -22.99 -0.28
N GLU A 422 23.29 -23.23 -0.62
CA GLU A 422 22.65 -23.14 -1.92
C GLU A 422 21.62 -21.97 -1.90
N SER A 423 20.96 -21.72 -0.76
CA SER A 423 20.21 -20.46 -0.55
C SER A 423 20.60 -19.74 0.76
N LEU A 424 20.68 -18.41 0.71
CA LEU A 424 20.91 -17.54 1.87
C LEU A 424 19.95 -16.34 1.83
N TYR A 425 19.09 -16.21 2.84
CA TYR A 425 18.15 -15.11 2.99
C TYR A 425 18.46 -14.36 4.30
N ILE A 426 18.53 -13.02 4.24
CA ILE A 426 18.74 -12.17 5.41
C ILE A 426 17.71 -11.05 5.41
N TRP A 427 16.90 -10.98 6.45
CA TRP A 427 15.71 -10.14 6.55
C TRP A 427 15.76 -9.26 7.82
N ASP A 428 15.34 -8.00 7.72
CA ASP A 428 15.21 -7.05 8.85
C ASP A 428 16.44 -7.00 9.80
N CYS A 429 17.64 -7.19 9.26
CA CYS A 429 18.90 -7.25 10.00
C CYS A 429 19.72 -5.94 9.84
N ASN A 430 20.31 -5.48 10.94
CA ASN A 430 21.11 -4.26 10.97
C ASN A 430 22.62 -4.56 10.82
N PHE A 431 23.27 -3.93 9.85
CA PHE A 431 24.67 -4.12 9.47
C PHE A 431 25.42 -2.78 9.32
N PRO A 432 25.67 -2.01 10.41
CA PRO A 432 26.41 -0.74 10.35
C PRO A 432 27.93 -0.94 10.25
N MET A 433 28.38 -2.18 10.02
CA MET A 433 29.78 -2.56 9.78
C MET A 433 29.89 -3.30 8.44
N ALA A 434 31.10 -3.25 7.86
CA ALA A 434 31.46 -3.86 6.58
C ALA A 434 30.86 -5.27 6.38
N ILE A 435 30.03 -5.46 5.34
CA ILE A 435 29.47 -6.78 4.97
C ILE A 435 30.63 -7.78 4.81
N PRO A 436 30.65 -8.92 5.54
CA PRO A 436 31.83 -9.77 5.62
C PRO A 436 32.17 -10.41 4.27
N TYR A 437 33.36 -10.09 3.74
CA TYR A 437 33.84 -10.58 2.45
C TYR A 437 33.91 -12.11 2.36
N GLN A 438 33.94 -12.81 3.49
CA GLN A 438 33.91 -14.27 3.56
C GLN A 438 32.59 -14.86 3.03
N ILE A 439 31.49 -14.09 2.95
CA ILE A 439 30.26 -14.52 2.25
C ILE A 439 30.55 -14.80 0.76
N GLY A 440 31.51 -14.09 0.16
CA GLY A 440 32.02 -14.35 -1.20
C GLY A 440 32.72 -15.70 -1.41
N ASN A 441 32.87 -16.53 -0.36
CA ASN A 441 33.33 -17.92 -0.45
C ASN A 441 32.20 -18.92 -0.75
N LEU A 442 30.93 -18.50 -0.69
CA LEU A 442 29.77 -19.37 -0.87
C LEU A 442 29.49 -19.67 -2.35
N THR A 443 30.47 -20.21 -3.07
CA THR A 443 30.42 -20.49 -4.53
C THR A 443 29.44 -21.60 -4.95
N LYS A 444 28.50 -21.94 -4.07
CA LYS A 444 27.41 -22.89 -4.28
C LYS A 444 26.04 -22.21 -4.39
N LEU A 445 25.90 -20.97 -3.95
CA LEU A 445 24.62 -20.26 -3.92
C LEU A 445 23.96 -20.22 -5.31
N THR A 446 22.70 -20.63 -5.35
CA THR A 446 21.72 -20.42 -6.41
C THR A 446 20.83 -19.22 -6.09
N GLU A 447 20.51 -19.00 -4.81
CA GLU A 447 19.64 -17.90 -4.36
C GLU A 447 20.34 -17.06 -3.28
N LEU A 448 20.22 -15.73 -3.39
CA LEU A 448 20.68 -14.78 -2.39
C LEU A 448 19.67 -13.64 -2.25
N GLU A 449 19.19 -13.43 -1.02
CA GLU A 449 18.20 -12.41 -0.71
C GLU A 449 18.62 -11.54 0.49
N PHE A 450 18.48 -10.22 0.32
CA PHE A 450 18.48 -9.26 1.41
C PHE A 450 17.16 -8.47 1.40
N TRP A 451 16.44 -8.41 2.51
CA TRP A 451 15.16 -7.68 2.66
C TRP A 451 15.22 -6.77 3.88
N SER A 452 14.85 -5.49 3.75
CA SER A 452 14.79 -4.48 4.83
C SER A 452 16.03 -4.41 5.74
N CYS A 453 17.21 -4.79 5.25
CA CYS A 453 18.44 -4.79 6.03
C CYS A 453 19.15 -3.43 5.94
N ASP A 454 19.35 -2.71 7.05
CA ASP A 454 20.17 -1.49 7.00
C ASP A 454 21.66 -1.84 6.87
N PHE A 455 22.20 -1.71 5.66
CA PHE A 455 23.64 -1.76 5.42
C PHE A 455 24.32 -0.39 5.59
N SER A 456 23.61 0.64 6.07
CA SER A 456 24.12 1.97 6.41
C SER A 456 24.96 2.61 5.28
N GLU A 457 24.36 2.75 4.09
CA GLU A 457 24.96 3.32 2.87
C GLU A 457 26.23 2.60 2.37
N GLN A 458 26.45 1.33 2.74
CA GLN A 458 27.57 0.54 2.20
C GLN A 458 27.43 0.21 0.71
N ARG A 459 28.55 0.03 0.02
CA ARG A 459 28.54 -0.31 -1.41
C ARG A 459 28.18 -1.77 -1.65
N MET A 460 27.36 -2.01 -2.68
CA MET A 460 27.05 -3.36 -3.18
C MET A 460 28.35 -4.16 -3.44
N PRO A 461 28.60 -5.29 -2.76
CA PRO A 461 29.92 -5.93 -2.81
C PRO A 461 30.24 -6.62 -4.14
N SER A 462 31.44 -6.37 -4.68
CA SER A 462 31.88 -6.97 -5.95
C SER A 462 32.06 -8.49 -5.90
N TRP A 463 32.18 -9.09 -4.71
CA TRP A 463 32.26 -10.56 -4.55
C TRP A 463 30.95 -11.29 -4.84
N ILE A 464 29.82 -10.58 -5.02
CA ILE A 464 28.58 -11.18 -5.55
C ILE A 464 28.84 -11.85 -6.90
N GLY A 465 29.72 -11.28 -7.74
CA GLY A 465 30.16 -11.88 -9.01
C GLY A 465 31.06 -13.13 -8.89
N ASN A 466 31.25 -13.68 -7.67
CA ASN A 466 31.86 -15.00 -7.47
C ASN A 466 30.82 -16.14 -7.53
N PHE A 467 29.54 -15.84 -7.36
CA PHE A 467 28.48 -16.85 -7.26
C PHE A 467 28.03 -17.31 -8.66
N THR A 468 28.91 -17.93 -9.44
CA THR A 468 28.62 -18.31 -10.85
C THR A 468 27.54 -19.39 -11.03
N LYS A 469 26.81 -19.74 -9.96
CA LYS A 469 25.63 -20.60 -9.92
C LYS A 469 24.32 -19.85 -9.58
N LEU A 470 24.42 -18.55 -9.26
CA LEU A 470 23.30 -17.75 -8.80
C LEU A 470 22.27 -17.60 -9.93
N THR A 471 21.07 -18.10 -9.70
CA THR A 471 19.89 -17.97 -10.57
C THR A 471 19.03 -16.78 -10.15
N SER A 472 19.00 -16.44 -8.86
CA SER A 472 18.16 -15.39 -8.30
C SER A 472 18.96 -14.50 -7.32
N LEU A 473 18.80 -13.18 -7.47
CA LEU A 473 19.37 -12.16 -6.58
C LEU A 473 18.35 -11.07 -6.25
N HIS A 474 17.90 -11.02 -4.99
CA HIS A 474 16.93 -10.05 -4.51
C HIS A 474 17.56 -9.15 -3.43
N ILE A 475 17.42 -7.83 -3.57
CA ILE A 475 17.96 -6.83 -2.63
C ILE A 475 16.92 -5.73 -2.47
N HIS A 476 16.07 -5.84 -1.45
CA HIS A 476 14.88 -5.01 -1.26
C HIS A 476 15.02 -4.14 0.00
N ASN A 477 14.79 -2.83 -0.10
CA ASN A 477 14.78 -1.89 1.03
C ASN A 477 16.09 -1.91 1.87
N CYS A 478 17.25 -2.07 1.22
CA CYS A 478 18.51 -2.45 1.89
C CYS A 478 19.53 -1.31 2.11
N ASN A 479 19.18 -0.04 1.85
CA ASN A 479 20.03 1.14 2.08
C ASN A 479 21.52 0.97 1.66
N LEU A 480 21.77 0.42 0.47
CA LEU A 480 23.11 0.33 -0.12
C LEU A 480 23.46 1.63 -0.85
N SER A 481 24.69 1.75 -1.34
CA SER A 481 25.12 2.90 -2.15
C SER A 481 26.07 2.52 -3.29
N GLY A 482 26.43 3.50 -4.11
CA GLY A 482 27.36 3.31 -5.23
C GLY A 482 26.79 2.43 -6.36
N PRO A 483 27.64 2.07 -7.33
CA PRO A 483 27.21 1.33 -8.52
C PRO A 483 27.08 -0.17 -8.33
N ILE A 484 26.15 -0.77 -9.09
CA ILE A 484 26.11 -2.21 -9.34
C ILE A 484 27.49 -2.63 -9.88
N PRO A 485 28.18 -3.61 -9.25
CA PRO A 485 29.54 -3.96 -9.62
C PRO A 485 29.57 -4.66 -10.99
N SER A 486 30.53 -4.32 -11.85
CA SER A 486 30.67 -4.91 -13.19
C SER A 486 30.91 -6.44 -13.18
N THR A 487 31.32 -6.99 -12.03
CA THR A 487 31.44 -8.45 -11.82
C THR A 487 30.09 -9.17 -11.83
N ILE A 488 28.95 -8.46 -11.79
CA ILE A 488 27.62 -9.04 -12.02
C ILE A 488 27.51 -9.73 -13.40
N GLY A 489 28.30 -9.30 -14.38
CA GLY A 489 28.40 -9.94 -15.71
C GLY A 489 29.01 -11.35 -15.70
N ASN A 490 29.56 -11.82 -14.57
CA ASN A 490 30.02 -13.20 -14.41
C ASN A 490 28.87 -14.20 -14.18
N LEU A 491 27.68 -13.72 -13.84
CA LEU A 491 26.55 -14.54 -13.38
C LEU A 491 25.76 -15.10 -14.56
N ILE A 492 26.40 -15.97 -15.35
CA ILE A 492 25.83 -16.54 -16.59
C ILE A 492 24.63 -17.48 -16.37
N GLN A 493 24.29 -17.78 -15.11
CA GLN A 493 23.10 -18.56 -14.73
C GLN A 493 21.99 -17.69 -14.11
N LEU A 494 22.18 -16.37 -14.03
CA LEU A 494 21.23 -15.46 -13.40
C LEU A 494 19.98 -15.27 -14.28
N GLU A 495 18.85 -15.72 -13.77
CA GLU A 495 17.52 -15.66 -14.39
C GLU A 495 16.74 -14.42 -13.91
N GLU A 496 16.89 -14.07 -12.63
CA GLU A 496 16.27 -12.90 -12.01
C GLU A 496 17.29 -12.00 -11.29
N LEU A 497 17.23 -10.69 -11.55
CA LEU A 497 17.91 -9.66 -10.76
C LEU A 497 16.90 -8.62 -10.31
N ASN A 498 16.66 -8.50 -9.00
CA ASN A 498 15.64 -7.63 -8.43
C ASN A 498 16.19 -6.78 -7.26
N VAL A 499 16.52 -5.52 -7.54
CA VAL A 499 17.08 -4.56 -6.57
C VAL A 499 16.11 -3.40 -6.37
N PHE A 500 15.31 -3.45 -5.30
CA PHE A 500 14.23 -2.50 -5.02
C PHE A 500 14.57 -1.56 -3.86
N SER A 501 14.25 -0.26 -3.98
CA SER A 501 14.32 0.71 -2.86
C SER A 501 15.64 0.71 -2.08
N SER A 502 16.77 0.50 -2.76
CA SER A 502 18.06 0.18 -2.12
C SER A 502 19.16 1.21 -2.39
N ASN A 503 18.79 2.42 -2.82
CA ASN A 503 19.65 3.61 -2.94
C ASN A 503 20.93 3.40 -3.81
N ILE A 504 20.90 2.39 -4.68
CA ILE A 504 21.96 2.09 -5.66
C ILE A 504 22.05 3.22 -6.68
N SER A 505 23.27 3.58 -7.09
CA SER A 505 23.54 4.74 -7.95
C SER A 505 24.40 4.39 -9.16
N GLY A 506 24.80 5.37 -9.96
CA GLY A 506 25.64 5.13 -11.15
C GLY A 506 24.87 4.51 -12.33
N LYS A 507 25.60 4.01 -13.33
CA LYS A 507 25.01 3.45 -14.56
C LYS A 507 24.59 1.98 -14.39
N VAL A 508 23.51 1.58 -15.08
CA VAL A 508 23.16 0.17 -15.30
C VAL A 508 24.29 -0.53 -16.08
N PRO A 509 24.89 -1.63 -15.57
CA PRO A 509 25.96 -2.34 -16.28
C PRO A 509 25.45 -3.03 -17.55
N LYS A 510 26.02 -2.64 -18.70
CA LYS A 510 25.63 -3.19 -20.02
C LYS A 510 25.74 -4.72 -20.15
N SER A 511 26.51 -5.38 -19.28
CA SER A 511 26.62 -6.83 -19.22
C SER A 511 25.30 -7.52 -18.87
N LEU A 512 24.39 -6.84 -18.16
CA LEU A 512 23.10 -7.42 -17.75
C LEU A 512 22.22 -7.74 -18.96
N PHE A 513 22.14 -6.85 -19.96
CA PHE A 513 21.29 -7.03 -21.13
C PHE A 513 21.73 -8.18 -22.06
N VAL A 514 22.94 -8.71 -21.86
CA VAL A 514 23.55 -9.81 -22.63
C VAL A 514 23.82 -11.06 -21.78
N LEU A 515 23.28 -11.15 -20.56
CA LEU A 515 23.25 -12.42 -19.82
C LEU A 515 22.30 -13.41 -20.52
N PRO A 516 22.70 -14.69 -20.69
CA PRO A 516 22.02 -15.58 -21.63
C PRO A 516 20.66 -16.10 -21.16
N VAL A 517 20.42 -16.16 -19.84
CA VAL A 517 19.19 -16.68 -19.24
C VAL A 517 18.41 -15.64 -18.42
N LEU A 518 18.93 -14.41 -18.30
CA LEU A 518 18.28 -13.34 -17.55
C LEU A 518 16.95 -12.96 -18.22
N TRP A 519 15.84 -13.20 -17.53
CA TRP A 519 14.50 -12.95 -18.04
C TRP A 519 13.77 -11.85 -17.28
N SER A 520 14.05 -11.61 -15.99
CA SER A 520 13.59 -10.42 -15.25
C SER A 520 14.74 -9.57 -14.73
N LEU A 521 14.66 -8.26 -15.02
CA LEU A 521 15.64 -7.25 -14.61
C LEU A 521 14.91 -6.05 -13.99
N CYS A 522 14.81 -6.06 -12.66
CA CYS A 522 14.09 -5.08 -11.85
C CYS A 522 15.08 -4.27 -10.99
N LEU A 523 15.14 -2.95 -11.18
CA LEU A 523 15.97 -2.02 -10.42
C LEU A 523 15.17 -0.78 -9.95
N ASN A 524 13.86 -0.97 -9.67
CA ASN A 524 12.93 0.11 -9.31
C ASN A 524 13.30 0.83 -8.00
N GLU A 525 12.97 2.13 -7.91
CA GLU A 525 13.19 3.01 -6.75
C GLU A 525 14.66 3.07 -6.30
N ASN A 526 15.53 3.55 -7.18
CA ASN A 526 16.97 3.72 -6.93
C ASN A 526 17.47 5.09 -7.43
N GLN A 527 18.79 5.32 -7.34
CA GLN A 527 19.48 6.54 -7.78
C GLN A 527 20.29 6.29 -9.07
N LEU A 528 19.85 5.37 -9.94
CA LEU A 528 20.57 5.04 -11.18
C LEU A 528 20.55 6.22 -12.15
N VAL A 529 21.70 6.53 -12.76
CA VAL A 529 21.94 7.73 -13.57
C VAL A 529 22.55 7.41 -14.93
N GLY A 530 22.32 8.32 -15.89
CA GLY A 530 22.89 8.25 -17.23
C GLY A 530 22.01 7.49 -18.22
N SER A 531 22.54 7.29 -19.43
CA SER A 531 21.82 6.61 -20.51
C SER A 531 21.90 5.09 -20.40
N LEU A 532 20.79 4.43 -20.71
CA LEU A 532 20.75 3.02 -21.08
C LEU A 532 21.58 2.81 -22.36
N GLU A 533 22.26 1.67 -22.47
CA GLU A 533 23.01 1.28 -23.68
C GLU A 533 22.14 0.34 -24.53
N ASP A 534 22.30 0.39 -25.86
CA ASP A 534 21.52 -0.46 -26.78
C ASP A 534 22.07 -1.90 -26.82
N ILE A 535 21.19 -2.89 -26.98
CA ILE A 535 21.57 -4.30 -27.03
C ILE A 535 22.31 -4.55 -28.37
N PRO A 536 23.54 -5.10 -28.35
CA PRO A 536 24.32 -5.29 -29.57
C PRO A 536 23.74 -6.41 -30.45
N ASP A 537 23.85 -6.24 -31.77
CA ASP A 537 23.48 -7.28 -32.73
C ASP A 537 24.42 -8.51 -32.67
N PRO A 538 23.88 -9.74 -32.83
CA PRO A 538 22.46 -10.06 -32.98
C PRO A 538 21.70 -10.02 -31.64
N LEU A 539 20.45 -9.56 -31.68
CA LEU A 539 19.51 -9.59 -30.55
C LEU A 539 19.36 -11.02 -29.97
N SER A 540 20.08 -11.30 -28.89
CA SER A 540 20.16 -12.62 -28.24
C SER A 540 19.84 -12.57 -26.74
N SER A 541 18.95 -11.65 -26.34
CA SER A 541 18.57 -11.41 -24.94
C SER A 541 17.31 -12.20 -24.57
N SER A 542 17.31 -12.81 -23.38
CA SER A 542 16.19 -13.61 -22.84
C SER A 542 15.16 -12.76 -22.06
N LEU A 543 15.37 -11.44 -21.98
CA LEU A 543 14.56 -10.51 -21.19
C LEU A 543 13.07 -10.52 -21.59
N ARG A 544 12.23 -10.85 -20.61
CA ARG A 544 10.77 -10.75 -20.62
C ARG A 544 10.29 -9.56 -19.78
N GLU A 545 11.08 -9.13 -18.80
CA GLU A 545 10.76 -8.01 -17.91
C GLU A 545 11.96 -7.07 -17.73
N ILE A 546 11.69 -5.76 -17.88
CA ILE A 546 12.63 -4.67 -17.62
C ILE A 546 11.89 -3.60 -16.81
N GLN A 547 12.32 -3.35 -15.57
CA GLN A 547 11.65 -2.45 -14.63
C GLN A 547 12.69 -1.52 -13.97
N PHE A 548 12.73 -0.25 -14.38
CA PHE A 548 13.61 0.81 -13.86
C PHE A 548 12.83 2.05 -13.38
N VAL A 549 11.56 1.88 -13.01
CA VAL A 549 10.70 2.94 -12.48
C VAL A 549 11.33 3.63 -11.26
N GLY A 550 11.17 4.95 -11.12
CA GLY A 550 11.66 5.68 -9.95
C GLY A 550 13.19 5.76 -9.91
N ASN A 551 13.80 6.37 -10.91
CA ASN A 551 15.25 6.49 -11.04
C ASN A 551 15.65 7.86 -11.65
N GLN A 552 16.94 8.04 -11.94
CA GLN A 552 17.51 9.27 -12.48
C GLN A 552 18.12 9.06 -13.89
N LEU A 553 17.61 8.08 -14.65
CA LEU A 553 18.10 7.71 -15.99
C LEU A 553 17.80 8.81 -17.02
N THR A 554 18.70 9.02 -17.98
CA THR A 554 18.69 10.17 -18.90
C THR A 554 18.94 9.78 -20.35
N GLY A 555 18.28 10.44 -21.31
CA GLY A 555 18.50 10.19 -22.75
C GLY A 555 17.40 9.33 -23.39
N PRO A 556 17.58 8.90 -24.64
CA PRO A 556 16.57 8.13 -25.39
C PRO A 556 16.44 6.69 -24.88
N ILE A 557 15.35 6.02 -25.26
CA ILE A 557 15.14 4.60 -24.97
C ILE A 557 15.87 3.74 -26.03
N PRO A 558 16.59 2.67 -25.63
CA PRO A 558 17.22 1.74 -26.56
C PRO A 558 16.27 1.19 -27.63
N LYS A 559 16.70 1.21 -28.90
CA LYS A 559 15.83 0.76 -30.02
C LYS A 559 15.67 -0.76 -30.04
N SER A 560 16.58 -1.49 -29.42
CA SER A 560 16.47 -2.93 -29.16
C SER A 560 15.25 -3.30 -28.30
N PHE A 561 14.85 -2.47 -27.33
CA PHE A 561 13.74 -2.81 -26.43
C PHE A 561 12.43 -2.97 -27.19
N PHE A 562 12.19 -2.14 -28.21
CA PHE A 562 11.04 -2.24 -29.13
C PHE A 562 11.18 -3.34 -30.21
N GLN A 563 12.13 -4.27 -30.03
CA GLN A 563 12.37 -5.42 -30.90
C GLN A 563 12.43 -6.75 -30.11
N LEU A 564 12.42 -6.72 -28.77
CA LEU A 564 12.34 -7.89 -27.90
C LEU A 564 10.92 -8.48 -27.93
N MET A 565 10.61 -9.33 -28.92
CA MET A 565 9.25 -9.89 -29.11
C MET A 565 8.72 -10.69 -27.91
N ASN A 566 9.62 -11.18 -27.03
CA ASN A 566 9.27 -11.89 -25.81
C ASN A 566 9.02 -10.96 -24.59
N LEU A 567 9.18 -9.64 -24.74
CA LEU A 567 9.01 -8.67 -23.67
C LEU A 567 7.53 -8.57 -23.27
N GLN A 568 7.25 -8.86 -22.00
CA GLN A 568 5.94 -8.84 -21.37
C GLN A 568 5.73 -7.58 -20.51
N SER A 569 6.81 -7.11 -19.87
CA SER A 569 6.76 -6.07 -18.83
C SER A 569 7.85 -5.02 -19.08
N LEU A 570 7.46 -3.76 -19.30
CA LEU A 570 8.39 -2.64 -19.51
C LEU A 570 8.01 -1.44 -18.64
N GLY A 571 8.72 -1.24 -17.54
CA GLY A 571 8.60 -0.06 -16.67
C GLY A 571 9.83 0.84 -16.76
N LEU A 572 9.64 2.07 -17.25
CA LEU A 572 10.66 3.12 -17.35
C LEU A 572 10.16 4.47 -16.82
N GLY A 573 9.00 4.49 -16.17
CA GLY A 573 8.38 5.71 -15.64
C GLY A 573 9.16 6.40 -14.53
N SER A 574 8.79 7.63 -14.17
CA SER A 574 9.40 8.42 -13.09
C SER A 574 10.94 8.51 -13.21
N ASN A 575 11.39 9.07 -14.34
CA ASN A 575 12.80 9.15 -14.75
C ASN A 575 13.07 10.47 -15.51
N LYS A 576 14.25 10.62 -16.11
CA LYS A 576 14.67 11.79 -16.92
C LYS A 576 14.94 11.40 -18.38
N LEU A 577 14.27 10.38 -18.90
CA LEU A 577 14.40 9.93 -20.28
C LEU A 577 13.81 10.97 -21.25
N THR A 578 14.40 11.09 -22.43
CA THR A 578 14.11 12.11 -23.44
C THR A 578 13.93 11.46 -24.81
N ASP A 579 12.70 11.33 -25.29
CA ASP A 579 12.43 10.66 -26.57
C ASP A 579 11.10 11.10 -27.22
N THR A 580 10.94 10.81 -28.51
CA THR A 580 9.67 10.97 -29.23
C THR A 580 9.27 9.63 -29.82
N ILE A 581 8.30 8.96 -29.20
CA ILE A 581 8.02 7.54 -29.45
C ILE A 581 6.73 7.38 -30.24
N GLU A 582 6.82 6.62 -31.32
CA GLU A 582 5.70 6.24 -32.18
C GLU A 582 5.00 5.00 -31.61
N LEU A 583 3.71 5.12 -31.23
CA LEU A 583 2.96 4.04 -30.58
C LEU A 583 2.94 2.75 -31.42
N GLY A 584 2.85 2.85 -32.76
CA GLY A 584 2.98 1.71 -33.67
C GLY A 584 4.28 0.90 -33.56
N SER A 585 5.37 1.49 -33.02
CA SER A 585 6.61 0.74 -32.73
C SER A 585 6.46 -0.15 -31.49
N ILE A 586 5.71 0.31 -30.50
CA ILE A 586 5.41 -0.42 -29.25
C ILE A 586 4.43 -1.57 -29.57
N TRP A 587 3.43 -1.33 -30.41
CA TRP A 587 2.40 -2.31 -30.78
C TRP A 587 2.91 -3.52 -31.58
N ARG A 588 4.21 -3.57 -31.91
CA ARG A 588 4.88 -4.76 -32.45
C ARG A 588 5.23 -5.79 -31.37
N LEU A 589 5.29 -5.39 -30.10
CA LEU A 589 5.57 -6.26 -28.96
C LEU A 589 4.31 -7.06 -28.57
N THR A 590 4.03 -8.14 -29.29
CA THR A 590 2.79 -8.92 -29.14
C THR A 590 2.61 -9.57 -27.76
N SER A 591 3.70 -9.79 -27.02
CA SER A 591 3.68 -10.39 -25.68
C SER A 591 3.47 -9.37 -24.55
N LEU A 592 3.45 -8.07 -24.85
CA LEU A 592 3.42 -6.99 -23.85
C LEU A 592 2.09 -6.94 -23.10
N THR A 593 2.15 -7.00 -21.76
CA THR A 593 1.00 -6.91 -20.84
C THR A 593 1.06 -5.66 -19.96
N TYR A 594 2.26 -5.22 -19.57
CA TYR A 594 2.50 -4.03 -18.74
C TYR A 594 3.43 -3.03 -19.45
N LEU A 595 3.05 -1.75 -19.46
CA LEU A 595 3.88 -0.67 -19.95
C LEU A 595 3.73 0.60 -19.09
N SER A 596 4.85 1.11 -18.60
CA SER A 596 4.93 2.40 -17.90
C SER A 596 6.06 3.25 -18.49
N LEU A 597 5.71 4.41 -19.06
CA LEU A 597 6.65 5.40 -19.59
C LEU A 597 6.46 6.79 -18.95
N GLY A 598 5.40 6.97 -18.16
CA GLY A 598 4.98 8.27 -17.63
C GLY A 598 6.00 8.95 -16.71
N ASN A 599 5.83 10.24 -16.46
CA ASN A 599 6.72 11.07 -15.64
C ASN A 599 8.19 11.03 -16.13
N ASN A 600 8.35 11.30 -17.43
CA ASN A 600 9.61 11.46 -18.15
C ASN A 600 9.54 12.72 -19.04
N MET A 601 10.62 13.06 -19.73
CA MET A 601 10.63 14.09 -20.80
C MET A 601 10.35 13.46 -22.18
N ILE A 602 9.38 12.54 -22.23
CA ILE A 602 8.99 11.79 -23.44
C ILE A 602 7.75 12.43 -24.07
N SER A 603 7.69 12.48 -25.39
CA SER A 603 6.47 12.79 -26.15
C SER A 603 5.98 11.55 -26.90
N LEU A 604 4.75 11.12 -26.64
CA LEU A 604 4.11 10.02 -27.38
C LEU A 604 3.34 10.55 -28.60
N ILE A 605 3.53 9.90 -29.75
CA ILE A 605 2.82 10.22 -30.99
C ILE A 605 2.19 8.97 -31.62
N GLU A 606 1.01 9.14 -32.21
CA GLU A 606 0.27 8.10 -32.94
C GLU A 606 0.26 8.45 -34.43
N LYS A 607 0.51 7.47 -35.30
CA LYS A 607 0.49 7.63 -36.76
C LYS A 607 -0.70 6.93 -37.41
N GLU A 608 -1.02 7.40 -38.61
CA GLU A 608 -2.03 6.79 -39.48
C GLU A 608 -1.58 5.39 -39.92
N GLY A 609 -2.13 4.36 -39.25
CA GLY A 609 -1.78 2.94 -39.45
C GLY A 609 -1.58 2.17 -38.14
N ASP A 610 -1.24 2.84 -37.04
CA ASP A 610 -0.89 2.19 -35.76
C ASP A 610 -2.03 1.32 -35.19
N THR A 611 -3.28 1.66 -35.51
CA THR A 611 -4.51 0.96 -35.09
C THR A 611 -4.68 -0.46 -35.67
N ILE A 612 -3.85 -0.85 -36.64
CA ILE A 612 -3.87 -2.20 -37.24
C ILE A 612 -3.30 -3.21 -36.24
N PHE A 613 -2.20 -2.88 -35.56
CA PHE A 613 -1.46 -3.79 -34.67
C PHE A 613 -2.16 -4.00 -33.33
N SER A 614 -2.90 -3.01 -32.84
CA SER A 614 -3.53 -3.03 -31.51
C SER A 614 -4.61 -4.11 -31.31
N ARG A 615 -5.13 -4.73 -32.38
CA ARG A 615 -6.25 -5.71 -32.31
C ARG A 615 -5.87 -7.10 -31.78
N SER A 616 -4.60 -7.38 -31.55
CA SER A 616 -4.11 -8.67 -31.05
C SER A 616 -3.31 -8.58 -29.75
N LEU A 617 -3.28 -7.41 -29.10
CA LEU A 617 -2.46 -7.17 -27.91
C LEU A 617 -3.20 -7.55 -26.62
N LYS A 618 -2.49 -8.20 -25.69
CA LYS A 618 -2.96 -8.57 -24.35
C LYS A 618 -2.58 -7.53 -23.27
N ILE A 619 -2.48 -6.23 -23.64
CA ILE A 619 -2.08 -5.15 -22.71
C ILE A 619 -3.14 -4.94 -21.62
N GLN A 620 -2.71 -5.11 -20.37
CA GLN A 620 -3.53 -4.98 -19.17
C GLN A 620 -3.33 -3.63 -18.47
N SER A 621 -2.13 -3.03 -18.57
CA SER A 621 -1.77 -1.79 -17.88
C SER A 621 -1.01 -0.81 -18.77
N LEU A 622 -1.44 0.46 -18.80
CA LEU A 622 -0.76 1.58 -19.46
C LEU A 622 -0.62 2.77 -18.50
N TYR A 623 0.62 3.19 -18.24
CA TYR A 623 0.94 4.38 -17.44
C TYR A 623 1.71 5.41 -18.29
N PHE A 624 1.00 6.43 -18.76
CA PHE A 624 1.50 7.51 -19.61
C PHE A 624 1.23 8.90 -19.01
N ALA A 625 1.23 9.03 -17.68
CA ALA A 625 1.30 10.32 -16.99
C ALA A 625 2.36 11.24 -17.60
N SER A 626 2.07 12.53 -17.80
CA SER A 626 3.05 13.53 -18.25
C SER A 626 3.72 13.28 -19.62
N CYS A 627 3.20 12.38 -20.46
CA CYS A 627 3.77 11.99 -21.77
C CYS A 627 3.48 12.95 -22.94
N ASN A 628 3.14 14.22 -22.65
CA ASN A 628 2.86 15.29 -23.62
C ASN A 628 1.76 14.96 -24.67
N LEU A 629 0.83 14.06 -24.34
CA LEU A 629 -0.30 13.69 -25.21
C LEU A 629 -1.28 14.87 -25.37
N THR A 630 -1.75 15.11 -26.60
CA THR A 630 -2.65 16.23 -26.94
C THR A 630 -4.06 15.81 -27.37
N ASN A 631 -4.23 14.52 -27.70
CA ASN A 631 -5.49 13.89 -28.09
C ASN A 631 -5.53 12.48 -27.46
N PHE A 632 -6.72 11.90 -27.31
CA PHE A 632 -6.88 10.53 -26.80
C PHE A 632 -6.48 9.54 -27.92
N PRO A 633 -5.49 8.65 -27.73
CA PRO A 633 -5.05 7.74 -28.79
C PRO A 633 -6.14 6.80 -29.29
N ALA A 634 -6.27 6.70 -30.61
CA ALA A 634 -7.31 5.92 -31.28
C ALA A 634 -7.07 4.40 -31.17
N SER A 635 -5.81 3.97 -31.10
CA SER A 635 -5.41 2.56 -30.95
C SER A 635 -5.88 1.95 -29.62
N PHE A 636 -5.96 2.75 -28.53
CA PHE A 636 -6.42 2.25 -27.22
C PHE A 636 -7.84 1.68 -27.26
N LYS A 637 -8.69 2.13 -28.20
CA LYS A 637 -10.03 1.58 -28.40
C LYS A 637 -10.01 0.07 -28.67
N TYR A 638 -8.93 -0.47 -29.23
CA TYR A 638 -8.80 -1.89 -29.57
C TYR A 638 -8.11 -2.74 -28.49
N LEU A 639 -7.68 -2.15 -27.38
CA LEU A 639 -7.05 -2.86 -26.26
C LEU A 639 -8.14 -3.47 -25.36
N ASP A 640 -8.71 -4.60 -25.80
CA ASP A 640 -9.86 -5.24 -25.13
C ASP A 640 -9.56 -5.76 -23.72
N THR A 641 -8.28 -5.97 -23.39
CA THR A 641 -7.78 -6.55 -22.12
C THR A 641 -7.36 -5.51 -21.07
N LEU A 642 -7.48 -4.22 -21.38
CA LEU A 642 -7.00 -3.12 -20.54
C LEU A 642 -7.80 -2.99 -19.23
N GLN A 643 -7.09 -3.03 -18.10
CA GLN A 643 -7.63 -2.94 -16.74
C GLN A 643 -7.15 -1.68 -16.00
N ALA A 644 -5.93 -1.21 -16.26
CA ALA A 644 -5.36 0.00 -15.68
C ALA A 644 -4.94 0.99 -16.77
N LEU A 645 -5.41 2.24 -16.66
CA LEU A 645 -5.08 3.32 -17.58
C LEU A 645 -4.83 4.63 -16.83
N ASP A 646 -3.61 5.14 -16.91
CA ASP A 646 -3.22 6.46 -16.43
C ASP A 646 -2.73 7.32 -17.61
N LEU A 647 -3.46 8.40 -17.88
CA LEU A 647 -3.12 9.46 -18.83
C LEU A 647 -3.06 10.83 -18.14
N SER A 648 -2.79 10.85 -16.83
CA SER A 648 -2.76 12.07 -16.00
C SER A 648 -1.75 13.10 -16.52
N ASN A 649 -1.89 14.37 -16.11
CA ASN A 649 -0.88 15.42 -16.34
C ASN A 649 -0.50 15.64 -17.83
N ASN A 650 -1.46 15.41 -18.74
CA ASN A 650 -1.27 15.56 -20.18
C ASN A 650 -2.03 16.80 -20.72
N GLN A 651 -2.03 16.99 -22.04
CA GLN A 651 -2.70 18.09 -22.72
C GLN A 651 -3.91 17.62 -23.55
N ILE A 652 -4.55 16.51 -23.17
CA ILE A 652 -5.61 15.88 -23.96
C ILE A 652 -6.88 16.73 -23.93
N LYS A 653 -7.45 16.97 -25.12
CA LYS A 653 -8.63 17.84 -25.33
C LYS A 653 -9.84 17.04 -25.82
N GLY A 654 -11.02 17.62 -25.65
CA GLY A 654 -12.27 17.13 -26.22
C GLY A 654 -13.14 16.35 -25.23
N ALA A 655 -13.90 15.39 -25.73
CA ALA A 655 -14.75 14.53 -24.91
C ALA A 655 -13.99 13.28 -24.43
N ILE A 656 -14.29 12.77 -23.24
CA ILE A 656 -13.81 11.45 -22.84
C ILE A 656 -14.57 10.38 -23.67
N PRO A 657 -13.86 9.52 -24.42
CA PRO A 657 -14.49 8.58 -25.35
C PRO A 657 -15.43 7.58 -24.69
N SER A 658 -16.54 7.27 -25.35
CA SER A 658 -17.60 6.46 -24.76
C SER A 658 -17.20 5.00 -24.50
N TRP A 659 -16.21 4.49 -25.23
CA TRP A 659 -15.70 3.14 -25.03
C TRP A 659 -14.94 2.98 -23.71
N VAL A 660 -14.39 4.05 -23.13
CA VAL A 660 -13.70 4.01 -21.82
C VAL A 660 -14.66 3.53 -20.72
N TRP A 661 -15.92 4.00 -20.79
CA TRP A 661 -17.03 3.63 -19.92
C TRP A 661 -17.60 2.22 -20.17
N GLU A 662 -17.21 1.58 -21.29
CA GLU A 662 -17.66 0.26 -21.73
C GLU A 662 -16.59 -0.83 -21.45
N ARG A 663 -15.44 -0.47 -20.87
CA ARG A 663 -14.31 -1.37 -20.53
C ARG A 663 -14.39 -1.90 -19.10
N ARG A 664 -13.70 -3.03 -18.85
CA ARG A 664 -13.49 -3.61 -17.52
C ARG A 664 -12.31 -2.95 -16.78
N LEU A 665 -12.26 -1.63 -16.77
CA LEU A 665 -11.23 -0.88 -16.04
C LEU A 665 -11.44 -1.04 -14.52
N VAL A 666 -10.34 -1.29 -13.83
CA VAL A 666 -10.21 -1.30 -12.37
C VAL A 666 -9.69 0.05 -11.88
N THR A 667 -8.73 0.63 -12.61
CA THR A 667 -8.16 1.95 -12.33
C THR A 667 -8.18 2.82 -13.58
N LEU A 668 -8.63 4.07 -13.43
CA LEU A 668 -8.65 5.07 -14.50
C LEU A 668 -8.24 6.44 -13.95
N ASP A 669 -7.11 6.96 -14.41
CA ASP A 669 -6.66 8.32 -14.15
C ASP A 669 -6.63 9.13 -15.45
N LEU A 670 -7.45 10.17 -15.53
CA LEU A 670 -7.50 11.16 -16.61
C LEU A 670 -7.31 12.59 -16.05
N SER A 671 -6.77 12.71 -14.85
CA SER A 671 -6.59 13.97 -14.12
C SER A 671 -5.65 14.95 -14.84
N HIS A 672 -5.69 16.23 -14.46
CA HIS A 672 -4.77 17.26 -14.96
C HIS A 672 -4.68 17.30 -16.50
N ASN A 673 -5.83 17.46 -17.16
CA ASN A 673 -5.98 17.45 -18.61
C ASN A 673 -6.93 18.58 -19.09
N MET A 674 -7.36 18.56 -20.36
CA MET A 674 -8.28 19.55 -20.95
C MET A 674 -9.58 18.92 -21.49
N PHE A 675 -10.05 17.83 -20.89
CA PHE A 675 -11.36 17.25 -21.23
C PHE A 675 -12.50 18.21 -20.87
N THR A 676 -13.49 18.34 -21.75
CA THR A 676 -14.62 19.28 -21.60
C THR A 676 -15.97 18.60 -21.42
N THR A 677 -16.15 17.39 -21.94
CA THR A 677 -17.45 16.68 -21.99
C THR A 677 -17.25 15.15 -21.99
N PHE A 678 -18.36 14.41 -22.03
CA PHE A 678 -18.41 12.95 -22.13
C PHE A 678 -19.19 12.57 -23.40
N GLU A 679 -18.77 11.54 -24.14
CA GLU A 679 -19.47 11.13 -25.38
C GLU A 679 -20.87 10.52 -25.15
N LYS A 680 -21.15 9.97 -23.96
CA LYS A 680 -22.44 9.36 -23.58
C LYS A 680 -22.76 9.65 -22.11
N PHE A 681 -24.05 9.62 -21.77
CA PHE A 681 -24.62 9.82 -20.42
C PHE A 681 -25.81 8.85 -20.20
N PRO A 682 -26.30 8.61 -18.96
CA PRO A 682 -25.78 9.15 -17.70
C PRO A 682 -25.26 8.12 -16.68
N ALA A 683 -25.60 6.83 -16.82
CA ALA A 683 -25.22 5.79 -15.87
C ALA A 683 -24.29 4.78 -16.55
N VAL A 684 -23.07 4.68 -16.03
CA VAL A 684 -21.98 3.86 -16.59
C VAL A 684 -21.91 2.52 -15.86
N HIS A 685 -21.65 1.41 -16.56
CA HIS A 685 -21.50 0.07 -15.97
C HIS A 685 -20.04 -0.39 -15.96
N MET A 686 -19.22 0.21 -15.10
CA MET A 686 -17.83 -0.22 -14.84
C MET A 686 -17.80 -1.13 -13.61
N THR A 687 -18.24 -2.38 -13.77
CA THR A 687 -18.47 -3.34 -12.67
C THR A 687 -17.27 -3.55 -11.72
N TYR A 688 -16.05 -3.39 -12.23
CA TYR A 688 -14.78 -3.69 -11.55
C TYR A 688 -14.01 -2.44 -11.08
N LEU A 689 -14.55 -1.24 -11.27
CA LEU A 689 -13.86 0.01 -10.98
C LEU A 689 -13.62 0.19 -9.48
N ALA A 690 -12.37 0.44 -9.09
CA ALA A 690 -11.93 0.72 -7.74
C ALA A 690 -11.32 2.13 -7.60
N PHE A 691 -10.70 2.65 -8.65
CA PHE A 691 -10.12 4.01 -8.68
C PHE A 691 -10.54 4.79 -9.92
N LEU A 692 -11.05 6.01 -9.74
CA LEU A 692 -11.35 6.95 -10.81
C LEU A 692 -10.95 8.38 -10.39
N ASP A 693 -9.99 8.95 -11.10
CA ASP A 693 -9.62 10.37 -10.97
C ASP A 693 -9.83 11.10 -12.31
N LEU A 694 -10.76 12.05 -12.31
CA LEU A 694 -11.04 12.96 -13.43
C LEU A 694 -10.75 14.42 -13.06
N SER A 695 -9.99 14.66 -11.99
CA SER A 695 -9.76 15.98 -11.41
C SER A 695 -8.99 16.92 -12.34
N PHE A 696 -8.99 18.23 -12.03
CA PHE A 696 -8.22 19.24 -12.75
C PHE A 696 -8.44 19.22 -14.27
N ASN A 697 -9.71 19.22 -14.67
CA ASN A 697 -10.15 19.19 -16.07
C ASN A 697 -11.14 20.36 -16.32
N ARG A 698 -11.87 20.31 -17.45
CA ARG A 698 -12.86 21.33 -17.83
C ARG A 698 -14.25 20.73 -18.01
N LEU A 699 -14.52 19.56 -17.42
CA LEU A 699 -15.70 18.73 -17.64
C LEU A 699 -16.98 19.46 -17.25
N GLN A 700 -18.00 19.41 -18.11
CA GLN A 700 -19.31 20.02 -17.93
C GLN A 700 -20.42 18.96 -17.99
N GLY A 701 -21.55 19.26 -17.34
CA GLY A 701 -22.71 18.37 -17.25
C GLY A 701 -22.94 17.87 -15.83
N SER A 702 -23.56 16.69 -15.73
CA SER A 702 -23.64 15.94 -14.47
C SER A 702 -22.37 15.14 -14.21
N ILE A 703 -22.10 14.79 -12.95
CA ILE A 703 -21.12 13.77 -12.61
C ILE A 703 -21.57 12.40 -13.17
N PRO A 704 -20.73 11.67 -13.92
CA PRO A 704 -21.03 10.30 -14.35
C PRO A 704 -20.79 9.33 -13.19
N ILE A 705 -21.86 8.80 -12.60
CA ILE A 705 -21.74 7.86 -11.48
C ILE A 705 -21.46 6.43 -12.02
N PRO A 706 -20.34 5.80 -11.65
CA PRO A 706 -20.06 4.43 -12.05
C PRO A 706 -20.89 3.44 -11.23
N ARG A 707 -21.55 2.50 -11.92
CA ARG A 707 -22.18 1.32 -11.32
C ARG A 707 -21.12 0.22 -11.22
N THR A 708 -20.47 0.18 -10.07
CA THR A 708 -19.40 -0.76 -9.70
C THR A 708 -19.87 -1.67 -8.56
N SER A 709 -19.35 -2.89 -8.50
CA SER A 709 -19.54 -3.82 -7.38
C SER A 709 -18.26 -4.08 -6.59
N SER A 710 -17.19 -3.31 -6.83
CA SER A 710 -15.90 -3.45 -6.14
C SER A 710 -16.00 -3.12 -4.65
N ASP A 711 -15.16 -3.79 -3.85
CA ASP A 711 -15.18 -3.72 -2.37
C ASP A 711 -14.59 -2.43 -1.78
N LEU A 712 -13.81 -1.68 -2.56
CA LEU A 712 -13.26 -0.37 -2.24
C LEU A 712 -13.40 0.53 -3.47
N GLN A 713 -13.84 1.79 -3.28
CA GLN A 713 -14.05 2.73 -4.38
C GLN A 713 -13.53 4.13 -4.00
N VAL A 714 -12.66 4.68 -4.84
CA VAL A 714 -12.01 6.00 -4.72
C VAL A 714 -12.41 6.83 -5.93
N LEU A 715 -13.08 7.96 -5.68
CA LEU A 715 -13.62 8.82 -6.74
C LEU A 715 -13.20 10.28 -6.53
N ASP A 716 -12.52 10.86 -7.52
CA ASP A 716 -12.18 12.27 -7.57
C ASP A 716 -12.70 12.91 -8.87
N PHE A 717 -13.58 13.90 -8.71
CA PHE A 717 -14.13 14.72 -9.80
C PHE A 717 -13.81 16.21 -9.58
N SER A 718 -12.87 16.53 -8.68
CA SER A 718 -12.61 17.88 -8.21
C SER A 718 -12.09 18.82 -9.30
N ASN A 719 -12.11 20.14 -9.06
CA ASN A 719 -11.48 21.14 -9.93
C ASN A 719 -12.00 21.06 -11.39
N ASN A 720 -13.32 21.15 -11.57
CA ASN A 720 -14.02 20.94 -12.84
C ASN A 720 -15.19 21.94 -13.02
N ASN A 721 -16.06 21.73 -14.02
CA ASN A 721 -17.23 22.59 -14.31
C ASN A 721 -18.57 21.83 -14.21
N LEU A 722 -18.61 20.73 -13.44
CA LEU A 722 -19.79 19.88 -13.28
C LEU A 722 -20.84 20.59 -12.41
N PHE A 723 -22.12 20.50 -12.79
CA PHE A 723 -23.19 21.29 -12.15
C PHE A 723 -24.34 20.47 -11.54
N SER A 724 -24.37 19.15 -11.74
CA SER A 724 -25.39 18.27 -11.16
C SER A 724 -24.88 16.87 -10.80
N ILE A 725 -25.58 16.19 -9.90
CA ILE A 725 -25.32 14.82 -9.46
C ILE A 725 -26.62 14.01 -9.51
N GLU A 726 -26.56 12.70 -9.76
CA GLU A 726 -27.76 11.84 -9.71
C GLU A 726 -28.25 11.72 -8.26
N PRO A 727 -29.52 12.04 -7.93
CA PRO A 727 -29.99 12.04 -6.53
C PRO A 727 -29.85 10.70 -5.78
N ASN A 728 -29.78 9.57 -6.51
CA ASN A 728 -29.69 8.22 -5.97
C ASN A 728 -28.26 7.64 -5.97
N PHE A 729 -27.22 8.45 -6.23
CA PHE A 729 -25.85 7.98 -6.44
C PHE A 729 -25.32 7.02 -5.38
N GLY A 730 -25.63 7.24 -4.10
CA GLY A 730 -25.18 6.39 -2.99
C GLY A 730 -25.77 4.97 -2.98
N MET A 731 -26.80 4.69 -3.79
CA MET A 731 -27.27 3.31 -4.01
C MET A 731 -26.29 2.47 -4.85
N TYR A 732 -25.52 3.12 -5.74
CA TYR A 732 -24.55 2.46 -6.62
C TYR A 732 -23.14 2.42 -6.01
N LEU A 733 -22.81 3.41 -5.17
CA LEU A 733 -21.47 3.61 -4.60
C LEU A 733 -21.31 3.11 -3.16
N ARG A 734 -22.03 2.05 -2.77
CA ARG A 734 -22.12 1.57 -1.37
C ARG A 734 -20.77 1.36 -0.68
N ASN A 735 -19.74 0.99 -1.46
CA ASN A 735 -18.40 0.66 -0.96
C ASN A 735 -17.38 1.81 -1.18
N ALA A 736 -17.86 3.03 -1.47
CA ALA A 736 -16.99 4.20 -1.61
C ALA A 736 -16.40 4.63 -0.26
N VAL A 737 -15.09 4.87 -0.28
CA VAL A 737 -14.26 5.26 0.88
C VAL A 737 -13.83 6.72 0.77
N TYR A 738 -13.53 7.17 -0.45
CA TYR A 738 -13.11 8.53 -0.77
C TYR A 738 -14.01 9.10 -1.87
N ILE A 739 -14.60 10.27 -1.61
CA ILE A 739 -15.38 11.04 -2.59
C ILE A 739 -14.97 12.52 -2.50
N ASP A 740 -14.30 13.02 -3.55
CA ASP A 740 -14.00 14.45 -3.72
C ASP A 740 -14.74 15.00 -4.96
N LEU A 741 -15.66 15.93 -4.71
CA LEU A 741 -16.44 16.66 -5.72
C LEU A 741 -16.15 18.17 -5.65
N SER A 742 -15.08 18.58 -4.97
CA SER A 742 -14.79 19.97 -4.64
C SER A 742 -14.49 20.83 -5.87
N LYS A 743 -14.61 22.16 -5.73
CA LYS A 743 -14.26 23.15 -6.76
C LYS A 743 -14.95 22.85 -8.10
N ASN A 744 -16.27 22.74 -8.02
CA ASN A 744 -17.17 22.51 -9.15
C ASN A 744 -18.29 23.57 -9.15
N LYS A 745 -19.42 23.29 -9.80
CA LYS A 745 -20.57 24.20 -9.92
C LYS A 745 -21.87 23.53 -9.48
N LEU A 746 -21.77 22.51 -8.60
CA LEU A 746 -22.89 21.65 -8.23
C LEU A 746 -23.99 22.43 -7.51
N ILE A 747 -25.21 22.39 -8.04
CA ILE A 747 -26.40 23.07 -7.48
C ILE A 747 -27.37 22.08 -6.83
N GLY A 748 -28.25 22.60 -5.96
CA GLY A 748 -29.31 21.83 -5.32
C GLY A 748 -28.94 21.37 -3.92
N HIS A 749 -29.65 20.38 -3.38
CA HIS A 749 -29.38 19.84 -2.04
C HIS A 749 -28.38 18.68 -2.10
N ILE A 750 -27.61 18.48 -1.04
CA ILE A 750 -26.80 17.26 -0.85
C ILE A 750 -27.77 16.06 -0.82
N PRO A 751 -27.72 15.09 -1.76
CA PRO A 751 -28.74 14.07 -1.86
C PRO A 751 -28.72 13.06 -0.70
N LEU A 752 -29.88 12.76 -0.11
CA LEU A 752 -30.00 11.82 1.02
C LEU A 752 -29.54 10.38 0.72
N SER A 753 -29.35 9.99 -0.56
CA SER A 753 -28.75 8.69 -0.88
C SER A 753 -27.31 8.53 -0.38
N ILE A 754 -26.64 9.64 -0.02
CA ILE A 754 -25.33 9.68 0.66
C ILE A 754 -25.33 8.89 1.99
N CYS A 755 -26.51 8.73 2.62
CA CYS A 755 -26.69 7.89 3.81
C CYS A 755 -26.63 6.38 3.51
N SER A 756 -26.65 5.96 2.23
CA SER A 756 -26.56 4.55 1.79
C SER A 756 -25.13 4.05 1.53
N LEU A 757 -24.14 4.93 1.68
CA LEU A 757 -22.72 4.57 1.63
C LEU A 757 -22.34 3.86 2.93
N ASN A 758 -21.60 2.76 2.87
CA ASN A 758 -21.20 2.02 4.08
C ASN A 758 -19.83 2.49 4.59
N ASN A 759 -18.81 2.52 3.72
CA ASN A 759 -17.40 2.56 4.10
C ASN A 759 -16.74 3.96 3.98
N LEU A 760 -17.54 5.02 3.92
CA LEU A 760 -17.07 6.38 3.59
C LEU A 760 -16.22 7.00 4.71
N GLN A 761 -14.94 7.26 4.41
CA GLN A 761 -13.96 7.87 5.32
C GLN A 761 -13.66 9.34 4.99
N ILE A 762 -13.63 9.72 3.71
CA ILE A 762 -13.31 11.10 3.27
C ILE A 762 -14.38 11.60 2.32
N MET A 763 -14.91 12.79 2.61
CA MET A 763 -15.89 13.49 1.79
C MET A 763 -15.58 14.99 1.69
N ASP A 764 -15.27 15.44 0.46
CA ASP A 764 -15.08 16.86 0.15
C ASP A 764 -16.09 17.32 -0.92
N LEU A 765 -16.97 18.24 -0.54
CA LEU A 765 -17.95 18.90 -1.40
C LEU A 765 -17.69 20.41 -1.52
N SER A 766 -16.51 20.88 -1.09
CA SER A 766 -16.19 22.29 -0.91
C SER A 766 -16.18 23.09 -2.22
N TYR A 767 -16.33 24.41 -2.16
CA TYR A 767 -16.31 25.32 -3.31
C TYR A 767 -17.33 24.89 -4.39
N ASN A 768 -18.60 24.87 -4.00
CA ASN A 768 -19.75 24.48 -4.83
C ASN A 768 -20.95 25.41 -4.55
N TYR A 769 -22.14 25.04 -5.02
CA TYR A 769 -23.37 25.82 -4.82
C TYR A 769 -24.48 24.99 -4.14
N PHE A 770 -24.12 23.99 -3.33
CA PHE A 770 -25.08 23.19 -2.57
C PHE A 770 -25.83 24.06 -1.56
N SER A 771 -27.13 23.82 -1.41
CA SER A 771 -28.03 24.48 -0.46
C SER A 771 -28.85 23.46 0.33
N GLY A 772 -29.71 23.92 1.23
CA GLY A 772 -30.42 23.03 2.15
C GLY A 772 -29.63 22.74 3.43
N PRO A 773 -30.18 21.91 4.33
CA PRO A 773 -29.50 21.45 5.54
C PRO A 773 -28.43 20.38 5.25
N ILE A 774 -27.48 20.25 6.17
CA ILE A 774 -26.52 19.13 6.19
C ILE A 774 -27.29 17.85 6.54
N PRO A 775 -27.19 16.75 5.75
CA PRO A 775 -27.79 15.47 6.11
C PRO A 775 -27.23 14.93 7.44
N SER A 776 -28.10 14.63 8.42
CA SER A 776 -27.65 14.21 9.76
C SER A 776 -26.81 12.94 9.74
N CYS A 777 -27.06 12.05 8.78
CA CYS A 777 -26.29 10.83 8.54
C CYS A 777 -24.81 11.03 8.17
N LEU A 778 -24.34 12.27 7.97
CA LEU A 778 -22.91 12.58 7.85
C LEU A 778 -22.26 12.79 9.23
N MET A 779 -23.02 13.24 10.23
CA MET A 779 -22.58 13.43 11.61
C MET A 779 -22.86 12.20 12.50
N GLU A 780 -23.82 11.36 12.10
CA GLU A 780 -24.19 10.09 12.79
C GLU A 780 -23.25 8.91 12.43
N ARG A 781 -22.19 9.12 11.64
CA ARG A 781 -21.28 8.07 11.17
C ARG A 781 -20.14 7.78 12.15
N VAL A 782 -19.92 6.50 12.43
CA VAL A 782 -18.72 6.01 13.14
C VAL A 782 -17.47 6.16 12.28
N ASP A 783 -17.55 5.83 10.99
CA ASP A 783 -16.38 5.58 10.12
C ASP A 783 -15.99 6.76 9.19
N LEU A 784 -16.56 7.95 9.39
CA LEU A 784 -16.20 9.15 8.63
C LEU A 784 -15.08 9.91 9.36
N ASN A 785 -13.92 10.08 8.70
CA ASN A 785 -12.78 10.81 9.24
C ASN A 785 -12.80 12.29 8.85
N VAL A 786 -13.17 12.61 7.60
CA VAL A 786 -13.11 13.99 7.09
C VAL A 786 -14.39 14.37 6.35
N LEU A 787 -14.97 15.51 6.78
CA LEU A 787 -16.13 16.13 6.16
C LEU A 787 -15.84 17.60 5.85
N LYS A 788 -15.72 17.94 4.55
CA LYS A 788 -15.58 19.33 4.09
C LYS A 788 -16.73 19.77 3.19
N LEU A 789 -17.36 20.87 3.59
CA LEU A 789 -18.52 21.51 2.96
C LEU A 789 -18.27 23.02 2.74
N ARG A 790 -17.00 23.46 2.80
CA ARG A 790 -16.56 24.87 2.70
C ARG A 790 -17.12 25.57 1.46
N GLU A 791 -17.37 26.88 1.54
CA GLU A 791 -17.74 27.77 0.41
C GLU A 791 -18.91 27.19 -0.42
N ASN A 792 -20.08 27.16 0.22
CA ASN A 792 -21.34 26.64 -0.32
C ASN A 792 -22.50 27.58 0.08
N LYS A 793 -23.74 27.10 0.00
CA LYS A 793 -24.98 27.84 0.34
C LYS A 793 -25.84 27.07 1.34
N LEU A 794 -25.24 26.18 2.13
CA LEU A 794 -25.91 25.33 3.11
C LEU A 794 -26.47 26.18 4.27
N HIS A 795 -27.61 25.77 4.82
CA HIS A 795 -28.33 26.55 5.83
C HIS A 795 -29.10 25.69 6.83
N GLY A 796 -29.43 26.26 8.00
CA GLY A 796 -30.02 25.51 9.11
C GLY A 796 -28.96 25.17 10.17
N VAL A 797 -29.27 24.24 11.06
CA VAL A 797 -28.39 23.87 12.19
C VAL A 797 -27.39 22.78 11.81
N VAL A 798 -26.28 22.68 12.57
CA VAL A 798 -25.41 21.50 12.55
C VAL A 798 -26.15 20.34 13.25
N PRO A 799 -26.18 19.12 12.70
CA PRO A 799 -26.91 18.00 13.29
C PRO A 799 -26.42 17.59 14.69
N GLU A 800 -27.35 17.30 15.61
CA GLU A 800 -27.05 17.00 17.03
C GLU A 800 -26.73 15.52 17.33
N ASN A 801 -27.05 14.58 16.43
CA ASN A 801 -27.04 13.13 16.70
C ASN A 801 -25.64 12.46 16.64
N ILE A 802 -24.58 13.12 17.12
CA ILE A 802 -23.22 12.57 17.08
C ILE A 802 -23.08 11.47 18.14
N ILE A 803 -22.82 10.25 17.68
CA ILE A 803 -22.73 9.05 18.53
C ILE A 803 -21.34 8.86 19.15
N GLU A 804 -21.29 8.08 20.23
CA GLU A 804 -20.05 7.65 20.89
C GLU A 804 -19.19 6.81 19.93
N GLY A 805 -17.88 7.06 19.89
CA GLY A 805 -16.96 6.44 18.93
C GLY A 805 -16.85 7.17 17.57
N CYS A 806 -17.26 8.44 17.51
CA CYS A 806 -17.06 9.31 16.34
C CYS A 806 -15.57 9.47 15.98
N LYS A 807 -15.18 9.07 14.75
CA LYS A 807 -13.81 9.18 14.21
C LYS A 807 -13.53 10.46 13.40
N LEU A 808 -14.43 11.45 13.44
CA LEU A 808 -14.23 12.70 12.70
C LEU A 808 -12.99 13.44 13.22
N GLN A 809 -11.97 13.51 12.37
CA GLN A 809 -10.72 14.25 12.56
C GLN A 809 -10.85 15.69 12.04
N THR A 810 -11.63 15.89 10.96
CA THR A 810 -11.82 17.21 10.34
C THR A 810 -13.28 17.48 10.00
N ILE A 811 -13.78 18.63 10.45
CA ILE A 811 -15.07 19.20 10.10
C ILE A 811 -14.84 20.63 9.61
N ASP A 812 -15.17 20.87 8.33
CA ASP A 812 -15.03 22.19 7.69
C ASP A 812 -16.36 22.61 7.04
N LEU A 813 -17.00 23.62 7.63
CA LEU A 813 -18.26 24.24 7.19
C LEU A 813 -18.06 25.71 6.79
N ASN A 814 -16.83 26.19 6.63
CA ASN A 814 -16.52 27.61 6.48
C ASN A 814 -17.23 28.23 5.25
N GLY A 815 -17.76 29.45 5.36
CA GLY A 815 -18.38 30.13 4.21
C GLY A 815 -19.71 29.50 3.79
N ASN A 816 -20.68 29.51 4.71
CA ASN A 816 -22.03 28.97 4.51
C ASN A 816 -23.07 29.90 5.17
N ARG A 817 -24.27 29.38 5.47
CA ARG A 817 -25.38 30.09 6.13
C ARG A 817 -25.94 29.27 7.29
N ILE A 818 -25.07 28.54 7.99
CA ILE A 818 -25.41 27.73 9.16
C ILE A 818 -25.81 28.66 10.31
N VAL A 819 -26.85 28.28 11.06
CA VAL A 819 -27.50 29.06 12.13
C VAL A 819 -27.70 28.21 13.38
N GLY A 820 -28.02 28.86 14.51
CA GLY A 820 -28.28 28.19 15.79
C GLY A 820 -27.01 27.95 16.60
N ALA A 821 -27.10 27.08 17.60
CA ALA A 821 -26.01 26.74 18.52
C ALA A 821 -25.14 25.59 17.98
N LEU A 822 -23.96 25.38 18.58
CA LEU A 822 -23.09 24.26 18.27
C LEU A 822 -23.52 23.00 19.04
N PRO A 823 -23.62 21.82 18.38
CA PRO A 823 -24.09 20.60 19.02
C PRO A 823 -23.04 20.07 20.01
N ARG A 824 -23.39 20.09 21.30
CA ARG A 824 -22.49 19.66 22.40
C ARG A 824 -21.99 18.21 22.26
N SER A 825 -22.73 17.38 21.54
CA SER A 825 -22.36 15.99 21.19
C SER A 825 -21.09 15.88 20.33
N LEU A 826 -20.57 16.98 19.76
CA LEU A 826 -19.21 17.05 19.19
C LEU A 826 -18.14 16.64 20.20
N SER A 827 -18.39 16.69 21.52
CA SER A 827 -17.51 16.13 22.55
C SER A 827 -17.24 14.63 22.40
N ASN A 828 -18.07 13.90 21.63
CA ASN A 828 -17.91 12.48 21.38
C ASN A 828 -16.85 12.17 20.30
N CYS A 829 -16.42 13.16 19.51
CA CYS A 829 -15.40 13.02 18.47
C CYS A 829 -14.00 13.26 19.05
N GLN A 830 -13.47 12.28 19.79
CA GLN A 830 -12.18 12.39 20.49
C GLN A 830 -10.97 12.53 19.55
N ASP A 831 -11.12 12.09 18.30
CA ASP A 831 -10.10 12.20 17.25
C ASP A 831 -10.10 13.56 16.52
N LEU A 832 -11.00 14.48 16.87
CA LEU A 832 -11.18 15.76 16.17
C LEU A 832 -9.96 16.69 16.33
N GLU A 833 -9.28 16.97 15.22
CA GLU A 833 -8.11 17.85 15.13
C GLU A 833 -8.45 19.23 14.55
N VAL A 834 -9.37 19.29 13.58
CA VAL A 834 -9.72 20.52 12.85
C VAL A 834 -11.21 20.79 12.88
N PHE A 835 -11.60 21.95 13.41
CA PHE A 835 -12.97 22.46 13.41
C PHE A 835 -13.01 23.89 12.86
N ASP A 836 -13.46 24.04 11.61
CA ASP A 836 -13.67 25.33 10.97
C ASP A 836 -15.15 25.52 10.63
N VAL A 837 -15.80 26.47 11.31
CA VAL A 837 -17.20 26.88 11.06
C VAL A 837 -17.28 28.39 10.80
N GLY A 838 -16.17 29.00 10.39
CA GLY A 838 -16.08 30.43 10.14
C GLY A 838 -17.01 30.93 9.02
N ASN A 839 -17.30 32.23 8.99
CA ASN A 839 -18.11 32.87 7.95
C ASN A 839 -19.51 32.21 7.81
N ASN A 840 -20.26 32.22 8.91
CA ASN A 840 -21.60 31.64 9.04
C ASN A 840 -22.53 32.59 9.85
N GLN A 841 -23.63 32.08 10.40
CA GLN A 841 -24.63 32.83 11.18
C GLN A 841 -24.95 32.12 12.51
N ILE A 842 -23.94 31.46 13.09
CA ILE A 842 -24.04 30.68 14.33
C ILE A 842 -24.22 31.63 15.53
N VAL A 843 -25.18 31.31 16.40
CA VAL A 843 -25.56 32.09 17.59
C VAL A 843 -25.41 31.19 18.82
N ASP A 844 -24.30 31.34 19.54
CA ASP A 844 -23.97 30.56 20.73
C ASP A 844 -23.01 31.36 21.64
N SER A 845 -22.79 30.82 22.83
CA SER A 845 -21.65 31.09 23.71
C SER A 845 -20.34 30.53 23.14
N PHE A 846 -19.19 30.92 23.72
CA PHE A 846 -17.90 30.29 23.42
C PHE A 846 -17.93 28.79 23.82
N PRO A 847 -17.58 27.84 22.95
CA PRO A 847 -17.72 26.41 23.20
C PRO A 847 -16.59 25.85 24.09
N SER A 848 -16.52 26.26 25.35
CA SER A 848 -15.51 25.83 26.34
C SER A 848 -15.44 24.31 26.53
N TRP A 849 -16.56 23.62 26.31
CA TRP A 849 -16.69 22.16 26.33
C TRP A 849 -15.87 21.46 25.23
N MET A 850 -15.52 22.13 24.12
CA MET A 850 -14.57 21.57 23.14
C MET A 850 -13.14 21.47 23.71
N GLY A 851 -12.85 22.17 24.80
CA GLY A 851 -11.52 22.17 25.42
C GLY A 851 -11.12 20.83 26.04
N THR A 852 -12.03 19.87 26.17
CA THR A 852 -11.71 18.51 26.63
C THR A 852 -11.33 17.56 25.49
N LEU A 853 -11.35 18.01 24.22
CA LEU A 853 -10.95 17.20 23.07
C LEU A 853 -9.40 17.12 23.01
N PRO A 854 -8.79 15.92 23.11
CA PRO A 854 -7.35 15.79 23.30
C PRO A 854 -6.53 16.18 22.06
N ASN A 855 -7.09 15.96 20.87
CA ASN A 855 -6.38 16.14 19.60
C ASN A 855 -6.71 17.48 18.90
N LEU A 856 -7.57 18.33 19.47
CA LEU A 856 -8.02 19.56 18.80
C LEU A 856 -6.88 20.57 18.63
N ARG A 857 -6.47 20.81 17.38
CA ARG A 857 -5.36 21.71 16.97
C ARG A 857 -5.87 23.02 16.38
N ILE A 858 -7.01 23.00 15.70
CA ILE A 858 -7.52 24.16 14.94
C ILE A 858 -8.98 24.41 15.31
N LEU A 859 -9.25 25.64 15.74
CA LEU A 859 -10.59 26.13 16.09
C LEU A 859 -10.83 27.48 15.41
N VAL A 860 -11.61 27.47 14.33
CA VAL A 860 -11.97 28.67 13.56
C VAL A 860 -13.48 28.91 13.67
N LEU A 861 -13.83 29.96 14.42
CA LEU A 861 -15.20 30.40 14.71
C LEU A 861 -15.50 31.79 14.14
N ARG A 862 -14.57 32.37 13.37
CA ARG A 862 -14.62 33.74 12.84
C ARG A 862 -15.92 34.10 12.12
N SER A 863 -16.27 35.38 12.08
CA SER A 863 -17.38 35.90 11.27
C SER A 863 -18.70 35.17 11.54
N ASN A 864 -19.15 35.19 12.80
CA ASN A 864 -20.39 34.59 13.29
C ASN A 864 -21.10 35.57 14.25
N GLN A 865 -22.13 35.11 14.98
CA GLN A 865 -22.87 35.90 15.97
C GLN A 865 -22.64 35.38 17.40
N LEU A 866 -21.46 34.78 17.65
CA LEU A 866 -21.10 34.21 18.94
C LEU A 866 -20.87 35.30 20.00
N ASN A 867 -21.26 35.05 21.24
CA ASN A 867 -21.25 36.07 22.30
C ASN A 867 -20.82 35.53 23.68
N GLY A 868 -20.79 36.42 24.67
CA GLY A 868 -20.38 36.12 26.04
C GLY A 868 -18.87 36.16 26.23
N THR A 869 -18.39 35.56 27.32
CA THR A 869 -16.99 35.68 27.79
C THR A 869 -16.23 34.36 27.67
N ILE A 870 -14.95 34.40 27.29
CA ILE A 870 -14.05 33.23 27.29
C ILE A 870 -13.56 32.97 28.73
N ARG A 871 -14.43 32.44 29.60
CA ARG A 871 -14.16 32.31 31.06
C ARG A 871 -14.56 30.99 31.72
N ASP A 872 -15.37 30.15 31.09
CA ASP A 872 -15.89 28.92 31.70
C ASP A 872 -14.86 27.78 31.74
N LEU A 873 -13.87 27.91 32.63
CA LEU A 873 -12.88 26.88 33.01
C LEU A 873 -13.21 26.22 34.36
N HIS A 874 -14.49 26.25 34.76
CA HIS A 874 -14.98 25.63 35.98
C HIS A 874 -14.98 24.09 35.90
N ASN A 875 -13.81 23.48 36.14
CA ASN A 875 -13.66 22.14 36.78
C ASN A 875 -12.20 21.73 37.08
N GLY A 876 -11.21 22.63 36.95
CA GLY A 876 -9.82 22.34 37.35
C GLY A 876 -9.10 21.29 36.49
N HIS A 877 -9.60 21.04 35.28
CA HIS A 877 -8.94 20.24 34.26
C HIS A 877 -8.11 21.17 33.34
N GLN A 878 -7.13 20.62 32.62
CA GLN A 878 -6.48 21.36 31.53
C GLN A 878 -7.40 21.35 30.31
N HIS A 879 -7.58 22.51 29.66
CA HIS A 879 -8.45 22.68 28.50
C HIS A 879 -7.66 23.21 27.30
N PHE A 880 -7.95 22.72 26.09
CA PHE A 880 -7.35 23.20 24.83
C PHE A 880 -5.82 23.04 24.73
N THR A 881 -5.24 22.05 25.41
CA THR A 881 -3.79 21.79 25.49
C THR A 881 -3.08 21.68 24.14
N SER A 882 -3.81 21.23 23.12
CA SER A 882 -3.30 20.89 21.78
C SER A 882 -3.50 21.99 20.73
N LEU A 883 -4.20 23.10 21.07
CA LEU A 883 -4.53 24.16 20.11
C LEU A 883 -3.29 24.85 19.54
N GLN A 884 -3.42 25.23 18.26
CA GLN A 884 -2.34 25.75 17.42
C GLN A 884 -2.82 26.95 16.59
N ILE A 885 -4.06 26.90 16.08
CA ILE A 885 -4.70 28.02 15.39
C ILE A 885 -6.05 28.28 16.06
N VAL A 886 -6.25 29.52 16.53
CA VAL A 886 -7.50 29.96 17.16
C VAL A 886 -7.94 31.27 16.52
N ASP A 887 -9.05 31.23 15.78
CA ASP A 887 -9.59 32.40 15.08
C ASP A 887 -11.05 32.62 15.51
N LEU A 888 -11.24 33.66 16.33
CA LEU A 888 -12.52 34.10 16.88
C LEU A 888 -12.97 35.45 16.29
N ALA A 889 -12.27 35.93 15.24
CA ALA A 889 -12.41 37.29 14.74
C ALA A 889 -13.84 37.62 14.28
N SER A 890 -14.25 38.89 14.35
CA SER A 890 -15.57 39.34 13.86
C SER A 890 -16.76 38.58 14.49
N ASN A 891 -16.89 38.69 15.81
CA ASN A 891 -17.97 38.12 16.63
C ASN A 891 -18.50 39.16 17.64
N HIS A 892 -19.28 38.72 18.63
CA HIS A 892 -19.85 39.55 19.70
C HIS A 892 -19.35 39.14 21.10
N PHE A 893 -18.14 38.57 21.19
CA PHE A 893 -17.52 38.22 22.48
C PHE A 893 -17.13 39.48 23.28
N SER A 894 -17.17 39.40 24.60
CA SER A 894 -16.98 40.54 25.51
C SER A 894 -16.33 40.14 26.85
N GLY A 895 -16.14 41.13 27.74
CA GLY A 895 -15.44 40.97 29.01
C GLY A 895 -13.91 40.91 28.85
N ASP A 896 -13.20 40.88 29.98
CA ASP A 896 -11.72 40.78 29.96
C ASP A 896 -11.26 39.34 29.71
N LEU A 897 -10.18 39.17 28.93
CA LEU A 897 -9.55 37.86 28.72
C LEU A 897 -8.91 37.36 30.02
N HIS A 898 -9.22 36.15 30.47
CA HIS A 898 -8.66 35.63 31.73
C HIS A 898 -7.23 35.09 31.54
N PRO A 899 -6.25 35.44 32.40
CA PRO A 899 -4.87 35.02 32.21
C PRO A 899 -4.68 33.50 32.09
N GLU A 900 -5.38 32.74 32.93
CA GLU A 900 -5.33 31.26 33.00
C GLU A 900 -5.72 30.56 31.71
N TRP A 901 -6.54 31.19 30.84
CA TRP A 901 -6.95 30.57 29.59
C TRP A 901 -5.75 30.36 28.65
N PHE A 902 -4.87 31.36 28.56
CA PHE A 902 -3.60 31.23 27.85
C PHE A 902 -2.61 30.31 28.56
N GLU A 903 -2.72 30.12 29.88
CA GLU A 903 -1.82 29.25 30.63
C GLU A 903 -2.06 27.75 30.38
N ASN A 904 -3.18 27.38 29.75
CA ASN A 904 -3.49 26.01 29.34
C ASN A 904 -3.07 25.67 27.90
N LEU A 905 -2.68 26.65 27.07
CA LEU A 905 -2.33 26.43 25.65
C LEU A 905 -0.91 25.87 25.47
N SER A 906 -0.63 24.69 26.04
CA SER A 906 0.70 24.06 26.08
C SER A 906 1.37 23.94 24.70
N ALA A 907 0.63 23.53 23.66
CA ALA A 907 1.16 23.37 22.29
C ALA A 907 1.59 24.68 21.58
N MET A 908 1.45 25.83 22.25
CA MET A 908 2.00 27.14 21.84
C MET A 908 3.17 27.62 22.71
N MET A 909 3.44 26.97 23.86
CA MET A 909 4.54 27.33 24.77
C MET A 909 5.84 26.60 24.45
N ASP A 910 5.77 25.43 23.81
CA ASP A 910 6.95 24.60 23.56
C ASP A 910 7.86 25.19 22.47
N ASN A 911 9.09 25.57 22.87
CA ASN A 911 10.11 26.15 21.99
C ASN A 911 10.95 25.07 21.28
N ILE A 912 10.30 24.02 20.80
CA ILE A 912 10.98 22.91 20.10
C ILE A 912 11.38 23.36 18.69
N ASN A 913 12.59 23.00 18.25
CA ASN A 913 13.11 23.30 16.91
C ASN A 913 12.75 22.21 15.88
N GLU A 914 11.47 21.81 15.86
CA GLU A 914 10.97 20.83 14.90
C GLU A 914 10.71 21.48 13.54
N LYS A 915 11.15 20.78 12.47
CA LYS A 915 10.56 20.96 11.14
C LYS A 915 9.16 20.35 11.21
N GLY A 916 8.19 21.17 11.59
CA GLY A 916 6.83 20.70 11.87
C GLY A 916 6.27 19.81 10.76
N GLN A 917 5.70 18.68 11.16
CA GLN A 917 5.02 17.75 10.25
C GLN A 917 3.82 18.45 9.61
N ILE A 918 3.47 18.04 8.38
CA ILE A 918 2.22 18.46 7.74
C ILE A 918 1.07 17.78 8.49
N LEU A 919 0.00 18.53 8.74
CA LEU A 919 -1.26 17.99 9.21
C LEU A 919 -2.01 17.37 8.01
N ASP A 920 -1.91 16.06 7.87
CA ASP A 920 -2.60 15.31 6.84
C ASP A 920 -3.09 13.93 7.30
N HIS A 921 -4.11 13.42 6.60
CA HIS A 921 -4.81 12.19 6.94
C HIS A 921 -4.25 11.06 6.09
N HIS A 922 -3.55 10.12 6.73
CA HIS A 922 -3.14 8.88 6.09
C HIS A 922 -4.36 8.00 5.79
N THR A 923 -4.43 7.51 4.56
CA THR A 923 -5.46 6.56 4.14
C THR A 923 -4.83 5.20 3.85
N ASN A 924 -5.56 4.12 4.11
CA ASN A 924 -5.14 2.76 3.76
C ASN A 924 -5.36 2.46 2.25
N LEU A 925 -5.40 3.48 1.39
CA LEU A 925 -5.64 3.38 -0.05
C LEU A 925 -4.31 3.53 -0.79
N SER A 926 -3.85 2.46 -1.43
CA SER A 926 -2.57 2.38 -2.14
C SER A 926 -2.37 3.41 -3.27
N TRP A 927 -3.43 4.09 -3.71
CA TRP A 927 -3.41 5.10 -4.78
C TRP A 927 -3.51 6.55 -4.29
N LYS A 928 -3.88 6.79 -3.03
CA LYS A 928 -4.08 8.15 -2.46
C LYS A 928 -3.84 8.15 -0.95
N SER A 929 -2.62 7.79 -0.55
CA SER A 929 -2.21 7.51 0.83
C SER A 929 -2.23 8.72 1.77
N VAL A 930 -2.43 9.94 1.26
CA VAL A 930 -2.42 11.20 2.01
C VAL A 930 -3.50 12.14 1.49
N TYR A 931 -4.29 12.73 2.37
CA TYR A 931 -5.25 13.81 2.08
C TYR A 931 -5.02 15.00 3.02
N GLN A 932 -4.99 16.23 2.50
CA GLN A 932 -4.45 17.41 3.21
C GLN A 932 -5.51 18.47 3.53
N ASP A 933 -5.34 19.15 4.66
CA ASP A 933 -6.31 20.13 5.15
C ASP A 933 -6.08 21.57 4.68
N THR A 934 -7.17 22.33 4.68
CA THR A 934 -7.23 23.71 4.17
C THR A 934 -8.01 24.56 5.15
N VAL A 935 -7.38 25.62 5.67
CA VAL A 935 -7.97 26.54 6.64
C VAL A 935 -7.72 27.98 6.20
N SER A 936 -8.67 28.88 6.48
CA SER A 936 -8.52 30.32 6.21
C SER A 936 -8.10 31.05 7.48
N VAL A 937 -6.96 31.75 7.47
CA VAL A 937 -6.46 32.55 8.61
C VAL A 937 -6.14 33.98 8.17
N THR A 938 -6.32 34.96 9.07
CA THR A 938 -5.78 36.31 8.87
C THR A 938 -4.30 36.33 9.30
N PHE A 939 -3.40 36.79 8.43
CA PHE A 939 -1.98 36.88 8.74
C PHE A 939 -1.32 37.99 7.93
N LYS A 940 -0.64 38.95 8.61
CA LYS A 940 0.02 40.12 7.98
C LYS A 940 -0.90 40.89 7.03
N ASP A 941 -2.12 41.18 7.49
CA ASP A 941 -3.16 41.91 6.74
C ASP A 941 -3.65 41.20 5.45
N ALA A 942 -3.50 39.88 5.39
CA ALA A 942 -4.03 39.06 4.30
C ALA A 942 -4.80 37.85 4.84
N THR A 943 -5.95 37.55 4.23
CA THR A 943 -6.62 36.26 4.42
C THR A 943 -5.91 35.19 3.60
N LEU A 944 -5.17 34.31 4.27
CA LEU A 944 -4.42 33.22 3.66
C LEU A 944 -5.22 31.91 3.73
N SER A 945 -5.35 31.23 2.59
CA SER A 945 -5.83 29.85 2.54
C SER A 945 -4.63 28.91 2.63
N VAL A 946 -4.46 28.26 3.79
CA VAL A 946 -3.32 27.39 4.10
C VAL A 946 -3.70 25.95 3.78
N THR A 947 -3.31 25.48 2.59
CA THR A 947 -3.62 24.13 2.06
C THR A 947 -2.62 23.03 2.46
N ARG A 948 -1.57 23.41 3.22
CA ARG A 948 -0.58 22.52 3.83
C ARG A 948 -0.23 23.07 5.19
N ILE A 949 -1.01 22.68 6.19
CA ILE A 949 -0.89 23.23 7.54
C ILE A 949 0.28 22.52 8.24
N LEU A 950 1.33 23.27 8.56
CA LEU A 950 2.44 22.73 9.35
C LEU A 950 2.10 22.82 10.83
N THR A 951 2.28 21.73 11.58
CA THR A 951 2.11 21.67 13.04
C THR A 951 3.00 22.64 13.83
N ALA A 952 3.98 23.27 13.18
CA ALA A 952 4.78 24.35 13.75
C ALA A 952 4.12 25.75 13.69
N PHE A 953 3.19 25.99 12.75
CA PHE A 953 2.58 27.31 12.53
C PHE A 953 1.49 27.60 13.57
N LYS A 954 1.61 28.70 14.32
CA LYS A 954 0.70 29.04 15.43
C LYS A 954 0.12 30.44 15.29
N VAL A 955 -1.20 30.61 15.42
CA VAL A 955 -1.88 31.91 15.28
C VAL A 955 -3.03 32.07 16.29
N ILE A 956 -3.19 33.28 16.83
CA ILE A 956 -4.37 33.73 17.58
C ILE A 956 -4.93 35.00 16.91
N ASP A 957 -6.19 34.97 16.48
CA ASP A 957 -6.91 36.14 15.96
C ASP A 957 -8.24 36.32 16.72
N PHE A 958 -8.28 37.30 17.62
CA PHE A 958 -9.46 37.70 18.39
C PHE A 958 -10.00 39.08 17.95
N SER A 959 -9.63 39.54 16.76
CA SER A 959 -9.95 40.89 16.27
C SER A 959 -11.46 41.14 16.10
N ASN A 960 -11.85 42.41 16.02
CA ASN A 960 -13.21 42.86 15.72
C ASN A 960 -14.28 42.19 16.61
N ASN A 961 -14.10 42.33 17.92
CA ASN A 961 -15.00 41.85 18.95
C ASN A 961 -15.33 43.01 19.93
N SER A 962 -15.83 42.69 21.12
CA SER A 962 -16.08 43.64 22.21
C SER A 962 -15.30 43.33 23.49
N PHE A 963 -14.17 42.60 23.40
CA PHE A 963 -13.32 42.29 24.55
C PHE A 963 -12.79 43.56 25.20
N GLU A 964 -12.66 43.56 26.52
CA GLU A 964 -12.27 44.72 27.32
C GLU A 964 -11.18 44.39 28.36
N GLY A 965 -10.96 45.28 29.33
CA GLY A 965 -9.92 45.13 30.34
C GLY A 965 -8.50 45.23 29.77
N SER A 966 -7.52 44.74 30.53
CA SER A 966 -6.11 44.71 30.12
C SER A 966 -5.75 43.46 29.34
N ILE A 967 -4.92 43.61 28.31
CA ILE A 967 -4.29 42.47 27.61
C ILE A 967 -3.51 41.62 28.63
N PRO A 968 -3.75 40.30 28.76
CA PRO A 968 -3.05 39.49 29.75
C PRO A 968 -1.57 39.26 29.42
N GLY A 969 -0.69 39.52 30.39
CA GLY A 969 0.74 39.23 30.28
C GLY A 969 1.07 37.73 30.13
N SER A 970 0.14 36.83 30.45
CA SER A 970 0.29 35.38 30.24
C SER A 970 0.36 34.98 28.76
N ILE A 971 -0.12 35.82 27.83
CA ILE A 971 0.09 35.63 26.38
C ILE A 971 1.60 35.58 26.07
N GLY A 972 2.44 36.28 26.83
CA GLY A 972 3.91 36.23 26.74
C GLY A 972 4.55 34.89 27.12
N ARG A 973 3.77 33.86 27.49
CA ARG A 973 4.22 32.47 27.64
C ARG A 973 4.17 31.68 26.33
N LEU A 974 3.42 32.14 25.33
CA LEU A 974 3.14 31.44 24.07
C LEU A 974 4.28 31.60 23.05
N VAL A 975 5.52 31.27 23.43
CA VAL A 975 6.74 31.65 22.69
C VAL A 975 6.87 31.07 21.27
N SER A 976 6.02 30.10 20.90
CA SER A 976 5.90 29.57 19.53
C SER A 976 4.82 30.25 18.67
N LEU A 977 4.17 31.30 19.16
CA LEU A 977 3.18 32.07 18.40
C LEU A 977 3.83 32.82 17.22
N HIS A 978 3.27 32.67 16.01
CA HIS A 978 3.73 33.34 14.79
C HIS A 978 2.85 34.56 14.43
N GLY A 979 1.55 34.52 14.75
CA GLY A 979 0.62 35.64 14.54
C GLY A 979 -0.26 35.92 15.76
N LEU A 980 -0.41 37.19 16.12
CA LEU A 980 -1.30 37.68 17.18
C LEU A 980 -2.11 38.87 16.66
N SER A 981 -3.44 38.77 16.69
CA SER A 981 -4.34 39.89 16.43
C SER A 981 -5.36 40.05 17.55
N LEU A 982 -5.41 41.26 18.13
CA LEU A 982 -6.35 41.69 19.17
C LEU A 982 -7.09 42.98 18.77
N SER A 983 -6.99 43.41 17.51
CA SER A 983 -7.44 44.73 17.07
C SER A 983 -8.95 44.92 17.06
N HIS A 984 -9.41 46.17 16.92
CA HIS A 984 -10.82 46.53 16.81
C HIS A 984 -11.67 46.11 18.04
N ASN A 985 -11.06 46.04 19.21
CA ASN A 985 -11.68 45.67 20.49
C ASN A 985 -11.78 46.89 21.44
N ASN A 986 -12.07 46.66 22.73
CA ASN A 986 -12.17 47.69 23.77
C ASN A 986 -11.03 47.61 24.80
N PHE A 987 -9.91 46.95 24.51
CA PHE A 987 -8.80 46.76 25.47
C PHE A 987 -8.22 48.08 25.98
N ARG A 988 -7.82 48.10 27.25
CA ARG A 988 -7.40 49.29 28.03
C ARG A 988 -6.12 49.01 28.81
N GLY A 989 -5.50 50.08 29.33
CA GLY A 989 -4.28 49.98 30.11
C GLY A 989 -3.04 49.76 29.25
N GLN A 990 -1.95 49.30 29.86
CA GLN A 990 -0.65 49.20 29.20
C GLN A 990 -0.51 47.92 28.37
N ILE A 991 0.26 48.02 27.29
CA ILE A 991 0.74 46.86 26.52
C ILE A 991 1.72 46.07 27.42
N PRO A 992 1.50 44.77 27.69
CA PRO A 992 2.38 43.99 28.56
C PRO A 992 3.77 43.79 27.95
N SER A 993 4.83 44.14 28.67
CA SER A 993 6.22 43.91 28.22
C SER A 993 6.55 42.43 28.02
N GLN A 994 5.81 41.52 28.68
CA GLN A 994 5.92 40.07 28.51
C GLN A 994 5.67 39.62 27.06
N LEU A 995 4.96 40.39 26.24
CA LEU A 995 4.80 40.09 24.81
C LEU A 995 6.14 40.17 24.03
N GLY A 996 7.16 40.83 24.57
CA GLY A 996 8.54 40.82 24.02
C GLY A 996 9.23 39.44 24.06
N ASN A 997 8.69 38.48 24.82
CA ASN A 997 9.17 37.09 24.85
C ASN A 997 8.78 36.28 23.59
N LEU A 998 7.87 36.78 22.76
CA LEU A 998 7.31 36.06 21.60
C LEU A 998 8.28 36.03 20.41
N THR A 999 9.49 35.50 20.58
CA THR A 999 10.60 35.65 19.61
C THR A 999 10.33 35.03 18.24
N ARG A 1000 9.33 34.15 18.10
CA ARG A 1000 8.87 33.57 16.81
C ARG A 1000 7.76 34.38 16.13
N LEU A 1001 7.28 35.46 16.74
CA LEU A 1001 6.16 36.25 16.22
C LEU A 1001 6.55 37.06 14.97
N GLU A 1002 5.81 36.86 13.88
CA GLU A 1002 6.01 37.52 12.58
C GLU A 1002 4.99 38.63 12.29
N SER A 1003 3.84 38.62 12.98
CA SER A 1003 2.70 39.51 12.77
C SER A 1003 2.04 39.87 14.10
N MET A 1004 1.91 41.17 14.41
CA MET A 1004 1.20 41.67 15.60
C MET A 1004 0.25 42.81 15.24
N ASP A 1005 -1.05 42.64 15.52
CA ASP A 1005 -2.05 43.70 15.44
C ASP A 1005 -2.71 43.99 16.79
N LEU A 1006 -2.52 45.20 17.31
CA LEU A 1006 -3.20 45.72 18.51
C LEU A 1006 -4.00 47.01 18.20
N SER A 1007 -4.21 47.32 16.91
CA SER A 1007 -4.82 48.57 16.47
C SER A 1007 -6.28 48.75 16.91
N CYS A 1008 -6.78 49.98 16.84
CA CYS A 1008 -8.18 50.33 17.11
C CYS A 1008 -8.69 49.78 18.46
N ASN A 1009 -8.04 50.21 19.54
CA ASN A 1009 -8.30 49.85 20.93
C ASN A 1009 -8.11 51.09 21.84
N ASN A 1010 -8.25 50.95 23.16
CA ASN A 1010 -8.09 52.04 24.14
C ASN A 1010 -6.79 51.89 24.98
N LEU A 1011 -5.71 51.39 24.37
CA LEU A 1011 -4.43 51.13 25.07
C LEU A 1011 -3.71 52.44 25.41
N LEU A 1012 -2.94 52.41 26.50
CA LEU A 1012 -2.35 53.56 27.20
C LEU A 1012 -0.88 53.33 27.56
N GLY A 1013 -0.15 54.41 27.84
CA GLY A 1013 1.25 54.34 28.29
C GLY A 1013 2.24 54.23 27.13
N GLU A 1014 3.43 53.68 27.39
CA GLU A 1014 4.51 53.56 26.39
C GLU A 1014 4.47 52.20 25.67
N ILE A 1015 5.03 52.15 24.45
CA ILE A 1015 5.27 50.89 23.75
C ILE A 1015 6.48 50.20 24.42
N PRO A 1016 6.39 48.94 24.89
CA PRO A 1016 7.47 48.31 25.64
C PRO A 1016 8.78 48.22 24.85
N GLN A 1017 9.89 48.65 25.46
CA GLN A 1017 11.21 48.61 24.83
C GLN A 1017 11.66 47.16 24.56
N GLU A 1018 11.13 46.20 25.32
CA GLU A 1018 11.27 44.75 25.12
C GLU A 1018 10.81 44.30 23.72
N PHE A 1019 9.91 45.03 23.05
CA PHE A 1019 9.48 44.64 21.70
C PHE A 1019 10.63 44.71 20.68
N THR A 1020 11.74 45.37 21.01
CA THR A 1020 12.96 45.34 20.18
C THR A 1020 13.70 43.99 20.14
N SER A 1021 13.37 43.02 21.00
CA SER A 1021 13.85 41.63 20.88
C SER A 1021 13.01 40.76 19.93
N LEU A 1022 11.90 41.27 19.38
CA LEU A 1022 11.05 40.55 18.42
C LEU A 1022 11.65 40.60 17.00
N THR A 1023 12.83 39.98 16.82
CA THR A 1023 13.58 40.04 15.56
C THR A 1023 12.88 39.41 14.35
N SER A 1024 11.89 38.55 14.60
CA SER A 1024 11.07 37.88 13.57
C SER A 1024 9.90 38.75 13.08
N LEU A 1025 9.59 39.85 13.78
CA LEU A 1025 8.37 40.63 13.58
C LEU A 1025 8.39 41.42 12.26
N SER A 1026 7.78 40.86 11.23
CA SER A 1026 7.76 41.43 9.88
C SER A 1026 6.60 42.40 9.60
N TRP A 1027 5.55 42.37 10.42
CA TRP A 1027 4.37 43.23 10.30
C TRP A 1027 3.87 43.63 11.69
N LEU A 1028 3.57 44.92 11.88
CA LEU A 1028 3.11 45.50 13.15
C LEU A 1028 2.05 46.58 12.87
N ASN A 1029 0.95 46.59 13.62
CA ASN A 1029 0.00 47.70 13.69
C ASN A 1029 -0.41 48.00 15.14
N LEU A 1030 -0.18 49.24 15.57
CA LEU A 1030 -0.53 49.80 16.89
C LEU A 1030 -1.39 51.07 16.75
N SER A 1031 -1.89 51.36 15.54
CA SER A 1031 -2.64 52.59 15.23
C SER A 1031 -3.95 52.70 16.01
N HIS A 1032 -4.51 53.90 16.07
CA HIS A 1032 -5.80 54.21 16.72
C HIS A 1032 -5.90 53.65 18.14
N ASN A 1033 -4.92 54.04 18.97
CA ASN A 1033 -4.89 53.83 20.41
C ASN A 1033 -4.53 55.17 21.09
N ASN A 1034 -4.39 55.18 22.42
CA ASN A 1034 -3.96 56.35 23.21
C ASN A 1034 -2.54 56.13 23.80
N LEU A 1035 -1.62 55.59 22.98
CA LEU A 1035 -0.23 55.38 23.35
C LEU A 1035 0.56 56.71 23.35
N SER A 1036 1.65 56.72 24.11
CA SER A 1036 2.41 57.90 24.49
C SER A 1036 3.91 57.61 24.57
N GLY A 1037 4.74 58.65 24.57
CA GLY A 1037 6.19 58.52 24.75
C GLY A 1037 6.94 58.17 23.45
N ARG A 1038 8.17 57.66 23.58
CA ARG A 1038 9.07 57.43 22.44
C ARG A 1038 8.88 56.04 21.83
N ILE A 1039 8.71 55.97 20.51
CA ILE A 1039 8.71 54.68 19.77
C ILE A 1039 10.06 53.97 19.98
N PRO A 1040 10.08 52.70 20.44
CA PRO A 1040 11.30 51.94 20.68
C PRO A 1040 12.24 51.91 19.47
N GLN A 1041 13.53 52.05 19.75
CA GLN A 1041 14.57 52.12 18.72
C GLN A 1041 15.33 50.80 18.68
N GLY A 1042 15.14 50.02 17.61
CA GLY A 1042 15.80 48.75 17.35
C GLY A 1042 15.62 48.34 15.89
N ASN A 1043 16.55 47.54 15.35
CA ASN A 1043 16.70 47.33 13.90
C ASN A 1043 15.38 47.01 13.17
N GLN A 1044 14.58 46.08 13.69
CA GLN A 1044 13.30 45.70 13.07
C GLN A 1044 12.21 46.76 13.26
N PHE A 1045 12.18 47.42 14.42
CA PHE A 1045 11.23 48.51 14.73
C PHE A 1045 11.41 49.75 13.85
N LEU A 1046 12.61 49.97 13.30
CA LEU A 1046 12.89 51.02 12.34
C LEU A 1046 12.35 50.73 10.92
N THR A 1047 11.86 49.52 10.65
CA THR A 1047 11.33 49.15 9.32
C THR A 1047 9.82 49.39 9.16
N PHE A 1048 9.08 49.58 10.26
CA PHE A 1048 7.63 49.77 10.23
C PHE A 1048 7.24 51.19 9.76
N PRO A 1049 6.20 51.32 8.92
CA PRO A 1049 5.76 52.61 8.39
C PRO A 1049 5.10 53.49 9.47
N SER A 1050 5.00 54.78 9.19
CA SER A 1050 4.30 55.76 10.06
C SER A 1050 2.85 55.37 10.37
N SER A 1051 2.15 54.73 9.43
CA SER A 1051 0.77 54.25 9.59
C SER A 1051 0.61 53.22 10.71
N SER A 1052 1.63 52.39 10.99
CA SER A 1052 1.63 51.45 12.11
C SER A 1052 1.49 52.10 13.49
N PHE A 1053 1.64 53.44 13.59
CA PHE A 1053 1.57 54.21 14.83
C PHE A 1053 0.53 55.33 14.79
N GLU A 1054 -0.24 55.46 13.69
CA GLU A 1054 -1.17 56.58 13.45
C GLU A 1054 -2.29 56.67 14.51
N GLY A 1055 -2.91 57.84 14.67
CA GLY A 1055 -3.97 58.09 15.66
C GLY A 1055 -3.50 58.26 17.11
N ASN A 1056 -2.30 57.76 17.47
CA ASN A 1056 -1.72 57.91 18.81
C ASN A 1056 -1.10 59.30 19.01
N ALA A 1057 -1.90 60.27 19.47
CA ALA A 1057 -1.50 61.68 19.56
C ALA A 1057 -0.24 61.96 20.42
N ASP A 1058 0.03 61.13 21.44
CA ASP A 1058 1.12 61.34 22.38
C ASP A 1058 2.42 60.59 22.06
N LEU A 1059 2.45 59.73 21.03
CA LEU A 1059 3.70 59.13 20.54
C LEU A 1059 4.64 60.18 19.92
N CYS A 1060 5.93 59.86 19.86
CA CYS A 1060 6.96 60.58 19.13
C CYS A 1060 8.06 59.60 18.68
N GLY A 1061 8.80 59.93 17.61
CA GLY A 1061 9.88 59.05 17.10
C GLY A 1061 10.29 59.36 15.68
N ILE A 1062 11.33 58.69 15.18
CA ILE A 1062 11.86 58.89 13.81
C ILE A 1062 10.88 58.43 12.71
N GLN A 1063 9.93 57.56 13.05
CA GLN A 1063 8.82 57.12 12.20
C GLN A 1063 7.67 58.14 12.12
N LEU A 1064 7.70 59.24 12.88
CA LEU A 1064 6.64 60.24 12.97
C LEU A 1064 7.17 61.65 12.69
N SER A 1065 6.28 62.56 12.29
CA SER A 1065 6.58 64.00 12.13
C SER A 1065 6.80 64.73 13.47
N LYS A 1066 6.49 64.07 14.60
CA LYS A 1066 6.66 64.59 15.96
C LYS A 1066 7.94 64.02 16.57
N GLU A 1067 9.01 64.82 16.55
CA GLU A 1067 10.27 64.47 17.19
C GLU A 1067 10.14 64.46 18.73
N CYS A 1068 10.84 63.53 19.38
CA CYS A 1068 10.87 63.42 20.85
C CYS A 1068 11.82 64.44 21.48
N GLY A 1069 11.39 65.71 21.55
CA GLY A 1069 12.12 66.78 22.22
C GLY A 1069 12.41 66.48 23.70
N THR A 1070 13.62 66.83 24.16
CA THR A 1070 13.95 66.88 25.59
C THR A 1070 13.39 68.18 26.19
N GLN A 1071 12.90 68.15 27.43
CA GLN A 1071 12.29 69.34 28.03
C GLN A 1071 13.33 70.44 28.31
N GLY A 1072 13.05 71.63 27.78
CA GLY A 1072 13.68 72.90 28.12
C GLY A 1072 12.77 74.06 27.69
N PRO A 1073 12.49 75.06 28.54
CA PRO A 1073 11.57 76.14 28.22
C PRO A 1073 12.19 77.19 27.30
N ASP A 1074 11.31 77.89 26.56
CA ASP A 1074 11.52 79.13 25.80
C ASP A 1074 12.70 79.21 24.81
N SER A 1075 12.36 79.29 23.51
CA SER A 1075 12.40 80.59 22.83
C SER A 1075 11.86 80.54 21.39
N THR A 1076 11.42 81.70 20.89
CA THR A 1076 10.84 81.89 19.55
C THR A 1076 11.88 82.28 18.50
N THR A 1077 11.87 81.62 17.33
CA THR A 1077 12.24 82.28 16.06
C THR A 1077 11.47 81.67 14.87
N ARG A 1078 11.51 82.31 13.69
CA ARG A 1078 10.63 82.01 12.54
C ARG A 1078 11.40 82.11 11.22
N SER A 1079 11.07 81.24 10.24
CA SER A 1079 11.69 81.13 8.89
C SER A 1079 13.15 80.61 8.89
N THR A 1080 13.70 80.02 7.82
CA THR A 1080 13.35 80.06 6.37
C THR A 1080 13.12 78.67 5.72
N LEU A 1081 12.89 78.66 4.40
CA LEU A 1081 12.35 77.52 3.63
C LEU A 1081 13.38 76.45 3.19
N ALA A 1082 12.79 75.29 2.85
CA ALA A 1082 13.15 74.34 1.79
C ALA A 1082 14.10 73.15 2.12
N PRO A 1083 13.98 72.02 1.40
CA PRO A 1083 12.97 71.66 0.39
C PRO A 1083 11.95 70.60 0.88
N GLU A 1084 10.83 70.45 0.16
CA GLU A 1084 10.03 69.22 0.25
C GLU A 1084 10.83 68.06 -0.35
N HIS A 1085 10.86 66.91 0.32
CA HIS A 1085 11.42 65.68 -0.24
C HIS A 1085 10.39 64.55 -0.21
N ASN A 1086 9.38 64.70 -1.07
CA ASN A 1086 8.37 63.69 -1.27
C ASN A 1086 8.99 62.41 -1.89
N THR A 1087 8.94 61.34 -1.09
CA THR A 1087 8.38 60.04 -1.49
C THR A 1087 8.97 59.33 -2.73
N LEU A 1088 10.11 58.66 -2.54
CA LEU A 1088 10.64 57.59 -3.44
C LEU A 1088 9.65 56.40 -3.66
N TRP A 1089 8.54 56.39 -2.93
CA TRP A 1089 7.44 55.43 -3.06
C TRP A 1089 6.33 55.91 -4.00
N GLN A 1090 6.15 57.22 -4.17
CA GLN A 1090 5.09 57.79 -4.99
C GLN A 1090 5.43 57.59 -6.47
N ASP A 1091 6.68 57.84 -6.86
CA ASP A 1091 7.22 57.44 -8.18
C ASP A 1091 6.99 55.95 -8.51
N ARG A 1092 7.07 55.06 -7.51
CA ARG A 1092 6.83 53.61 -7.71
C ARG A 1092 5.34 53.29 -7.84
N PHE A 1093 4.49 53.94 -7.06
CA PHE A 1093 3.04 53.76 -7.12
C PHE A 1093 2.49 54.30 -8.45
N ASP A 1094 2.93 55.50 -8.85
CA ASP A 1094 2.58 56.11 -10.14
C ASP A 1094 3.13 55.29 -11.32
N ALA A 1095 4.32 54.70 -11.21
CA ALA A 1095 4.83 53.77 -12.23
C ALA A 1095 4.00 52.48 -12.36
N ILE A 1096 3.48 51.94 -11.24
CA ILE A 1096 2.58 50.76 -11.24
C ILE A 1096 1.22 51.12 -11.84
N ILE A 1097 0.64 52.25 -11.43
CA ILE A 1097 -0.60 52.80 -12.02
C ILE A 1097 -0.43 53.04 -13.53
N LEU A 1098 0.70 53.59 -13.96
CA LEU A 1098 1.02 53.80 -15.37
C LEU A 1098 1.12 52.47 -16.12
N PHE A 1099 1.77 51.45 -15.56
CA PHE A 1099 1.86 50.11 -16.16
C PHE A 1099 0.48 49.46 -16.32
N ILE A 1100 -0.41 49.60 -15.33
CA ILE A 1100 -1.78 49.08 -15.37
C ILE A 1100 -2.62 49.84 -16.42
N CYS A 1101 -2.54 51.17 -16.44
CA CYS A 1101 -3.25 52.02 -17.42
C CYS A 1101 -2.78 51.80 -18.87
N VAL A 1102 -1.50 51.46 -19.09
CA VAL A 1102 -0.94 51.11 -20.41
C VAL A 1102 -1.26 49.66 -20.80
N GLY A 1103 -1.21 48.72 -19.85
CA GLY A 1103 -1.41 47.29 -20.11
C GLY A 1103 -2.86 46.85 -20.28
N LEU A 1104 -3.81 47.48 -19.58
CA LEU A 1104 -5.24 47.14 -19.60
C LEU A 1104 -6.14 48.25 -20.16
N GLY A 1105 -5.57 49.40 -20.52
CA GLY A 1105 -6.29 50.55 -21.03
C GLY A 1105 -6.81 51.49 -19.93
N PHE A 1106 -6.73 52.79 -20.23
CA PHE A 1106 -6.94 53.89 -19.28
C PHE A 1106 -8.24 53.79 -18.45
N GLY A 1107 -9.35 53.38 -19.06
CA GLY A 1107 -10.65 53.29 -18.37
C GLY A 1107 -10.70 52.23 -17.27
N MET A 1108 -9.99 51.11 -17.43
CA MET A 1108 -9.98 50.03 -16.43
C MET A 1108 -8.97 50.30 -15.32
N GLY A 1109 -7.78 50.83 -15.66
CA GLY A 1109 -6.80 51.26 -14.66
C GLY A 1109 -7.32 52.38 -13.75
N PHE A 1110 -8.01 53.38 -14.32
CA PHE A 1110 -8.61 54.47 -13.55
C PHE A 1110 -9.77 54.00 -12.64
N ALA A 1111 -10.59 53.04 -13.10
CA ALA A 1111 -11.62 52.42 -12.28
C ALA A 1111 -11.02 51.67 -11.08
N LEU A 1112 -9.95 50.90 -11.29
CA LEU A 1112 -9.24 50.20 -10.21
C LEU A 1112 -8.62 51.18 -9.21
N ALA A 1113 -8.02 52.27 -9.66
CA ALA A 1113 -7.47 53.32 -8.78
C ALA A 1113 -8.56 53.93 -7.87
N ILE A 1114 -9.76 54.18 -8.40
CA ILE A 1114 -10.91 54.70 -7.63
C ILE A 1114 -11.52 53.63 -6.69
N ILE A 1115 -11.38 52.35 -7.00
CA ILE A 1115 -11.87 51.25 -6.14
C ILE A 1115 -10.93 50.97 -4.97
N PHE A 1116 -9.60 51.04 -5.18
CA PHE A 1116 -8.61 50.73 -4.14
C PHE A 1116 -8.14 51.94 -3.32
N GLY A 1117 -8.15 53.16 -3.87
CA GLY A 1117 -7.81 54.38 -3.12
C GLY A 1117 -8.61 54.60 -1.82
N PRO A 1118 -9.92 54.29 -1.76
CA PRO A 1118 -10.70 54.44 -0.54
C PRO A 1118 -10.33 53.47 0.60
N PHE A 1119 -9.84 52.26 0.31
CA PHE A 1119 -9.63 51.23 1.34
C PHE A 1119 -8.69 51.68 2.47
N TYR A 1120 -7.58 52.33 2.12
CA TYR A 1120 -6.62 52.87 3.09
C TYR A 1120 -7.19 54.03 3.95
N HIS A 1121 -8.24 54.71 3.50
CA HIS A 1121 -8.94 55.72 4.30
C HIS A 1121 -10.14 55.14 5.08
N ILE A 1122 -10.64 53.96 4.73
CA ILE A 1122 -11.83 53.35 5.34
C ILE A 1122 -11.53 52.85 6.76
N GLU A 1123 -10.37 52.24 7.04
CA GLU A 1123 -10.06 51.73 8.39
C GLU A 1123 -9.98 52.84 9.43
N GLY A 1124 -9.20 53.89 9.14
CA GLY A 1124 -9.14 55.08 9.99
C GLY A 1124 -10.51 55.77 10.13
N TRP A 1125 -11.42 55.62 9.17
CA TRP A 1125 -12.80 56.10 9.30
C TRP A 1125 -13.64 55.20 10.21
N LEU A 1126 -13.55 53.87 10.07
CA LEU A 1126 -14.26 52.88 10.87
C LEU A 1126 -13.90 52.98 12.36
N CYS A 1127 -12.61 53.09 12.68
CA CYS A 1127 -12.16 53.22 14.06
C CYS A 1127 -12.57 54.56 14.69
N ASN A 1128 -12.52 55.67 13.93
CA ASN A 1128 -13.08 56.94 14.39
C ASN A 1128 -14.61 56.89 14.56
N TRP A 1129 -15.35 56.19 13.69
CA TRP A 1129 -16.81 56.05 13.77
C TRP A 1129 -17.25 55.30 15.02
N LYS A 1130 -16.48 54.29 15.45
CA LYS A 1130 -16.68 53.53 16.70
C LYS A 1130 -16.42 54.38 17.97
N HIS A 1131 -15.75 55.54 17.86
CA HIS A 1131 -15.53 56.50 18.95
C HIS A 1131 -16.56 57.65 18.99
N MET A 1132 -17.51 57.74 18.04
CA MET A 1132 -18.52 58.81 17.99
C MET A 1132 -19.89 58.43 18.61
N TYR A 1133 -20.01 57.27 19.25
CA TYR A 1133 -21.25 56.74 19.84
C TYR A 1133 -21.03 56.12 21.24
#